data_AF-A0A662F702-F1
#
_entry.id   AF-A0A662F702-F1
#
_cell.length_a   1.000
_cell.length_b   1.000
_cell.length_c   1.000
_cell.angle_alpha   90.00
_cell.angle_beta   90.00
_cell.angle_gamma   90.00
#
_symmetry.space_group_name_H-M   'P 1'
#
loop_
_entity.id
_entity.type
_entity.pdbx_description
1 polymer ?
#
loop_
_entity_poly.entity_id
_entity_poly.type
_entity_poly.pdbx_seq_one_letter_code
_entity_poly.pdbx_strand_id
1 'polypeptide(L)'
;MTSTTKQLGLGMLLFGLMIYLVVASTCFETLIEVDYENKTYQFSNLSVNVSLVLHGINCSINQTHNFTLLVNELAIDIGNISNISYLVALNTSQLGRREFRVMLRNGNITEFNKSFGYIVTNDWDNDSFVASELGGLDCNDTNPSINPGMTEIPNNGLDDDCNASTPDTKISIEPLSQSFDLGDPVKLEIEAPQGEVLKLYIYKIGASSISYAENITGEYPLNISILALKSAGNYSVNLNNNNFLEEVSRFEISNSITAEMDVDPDEPLVNEDAIFEGLNAGGGFSPYTYRWEFGDGKDATGRVATHAYSKPGEYKVILEVEDSEGNSKQIERIVEVLNTYKITVITKDSKTKKPIPGVELIIDTQAKTTDKDGKASFNLPAGRHRIEAYDADYEPKYTTIKVTKPETFTVNLERIIRDEIPPEIELIKPDDKARFIREEVELVFRASDEASFTCSLLKSEDKEWWLEEWSGDEPKGNNEESVTITGLENGTYYWKVSCEDESGNAAESEVRQFNVDRTPKTLKDIKYEEMVDDIKNKTNLFKIELDNLLETASRFSPQQKEVAGLLSWSKDINRRKKQMDYFARDIYNLRFRRVNSSERLRLAENITRMFSETRDSTITDIRVANYDRSVYYPSKEELHNISNQFLKANGYTPRKYDLSAYYKKNEDLQQKLSVTTHFYHLELSYYNGNKEKVTLVHKRFTGNLSKDNISLLEFVPKGVVESAGKLQIITKNEVLLDDPLIRFEPENDSIVYILPGHIPYDKLKGTHLVALSNEIHLERIKSVTGFSIAELFHLKDKTSVAFVIALIVVVVLGYYLLHSLGFIARVWGLVKGRQDYRAIEKLQALISEAKENLNRNEVDKAVVIFKEMELFFNELSDKSREQILGEIREVADQINMAKIDTLFNNAVYLVENTRIEEAKRAFNIILQFYNKLPDNLKKSVYERITSLRGMILENG
;
A
#
# COMPACT_ATOMS: atom_id res chain seq x y z
N MET A 1 42.48 5.84 -11.38
CA MET A 1 43.78 5.27 -11.77
C MET A 1 44.30 4.50 -10.55
N THR A 2 44.05 3.19 -10.44
CA THR A 2 44.87 2.08 -11.01
C THR A 2 46.33 2.22 -10.59
N SER A 3 47.03 1.29 -9.96
CA SER A 3 46.89 -0.10 -9.51
C SER A 3 48.05 -0.28 -8.50
N THR A 4 48.25 -1.29 -7.65
CA THR A 4 48.46 -2.75 -7.84
C THR A 4 49.08 -3.20 -6.50
N THR A 5 48.41 -4.03 -5.70
CA THR A 5 48.58 -5.51 -5.53
C THR A 5 49.76 -6.01 -4.67
N LYS A 6 49.44 -7.12 -3.96
CA LYS A 6 50.27 -8.12 -3.24
C LYS A 6 50.49 -7.83 -1.74
N GLN A 7 50.27 -8.76 -0.80
CA GLN A 7 49.92 -10.19 -0.84
C GLN A 7 49.68 -10.71 0.59
N LEU A 8 48.97 -11.84 0.68
CA LEU A 8 49.09 -12.96 1.64
C LEU A 8 48.26 -13.02 2.95
N GLY A 9 47.56 -14.17 3.06
CA GLY A 9 46.95 -14.79 4.25
C GLY A 9 45.41 -14.80 4.22
N LEU A 10 44.69 -15.64 3.44
CA LEU A 10 44.49 -17.11 3.57
C LEU A 10 44.45 -17.58 5.04
N GLY A 11 43.40 -18.19 5.59
CA GLY A 11 42.16 -18.76 5.04
C GLY A 11 40.96 -18.41 5.94
N MET A 12 39.79 -18.13 5.39
CA MET A 12 38.87 -19.15 4.85
C MET A 12 38.48 -20.17 5.93
N LEU A 13 37.20 -20.42 6.21
CA LEU A 13 35.97 -19.99 5.57
C LEU A 13 34.84 -20.59 6.45
N LEU A 14 33.74 -19.84 6.59
CA LEU A 14 32.32 -20.27 6.58
C LEU A 14 31.87 -21.41 7.50
N PHE A 15 30.63 -21.47 7.97
CA PHE A 15 29.40 -20.67 7.85
C PHE A 15 28.58 -21.16 9.06
N GLY A 16 27.82 -20.33 9.75
CA GLY A 16 26.39 -20.30 9.47
C GLY A 16 25.72 -21.66 9.64
N LEU A 17 25.33 -22.04 10.87
CA LEU A 17 24.22 -22.95 11.13
C LEU A 17 23.85 -22.98 12.62
N MET A 18 22.78 -22.26 12.93
CA MET A 18 21.65 -22.65 13.79
C MET A 18 21.82 -23.85 14.75
N ILE A 19 21.39 -23.57 15.99
CA ILE A 19 20.61 -24.42 16.90
C ILE A 19 21.40 -25.26 17.93
N TYR A 20 21.20 -24.83 19.19
CA TYR A 20 20.96 -25.62 20.41
C TYR A 20 21.94 -26.70 20.86
N LEU A 21 22.10 -26.69 22.19
CA LEU A 21 22.57 -27.78 23.08
C LEU A 21 24.08 -27.98 23.03
N VAL A 22 24.82 -27.70 24.10
CA VAL A 22 24.62 -28.18 25.48
C VAL A 22 24.95 -27.00 26.43
N VAL A 23 23.96 -26.41 27.10
CA VAL A 23 23.60 -26.66 28.50
C VAL A 23 24.81 -26.60 29.45
N ALA A 24 24.68 -25.70 30.42
CA ALA A 24 25.24 -25.80 31.75
C ALA A 24 26.21 -26.98 32.00
N SER A 25 27.49 -26.67 32.14
CA SER A 25 28.28 -27.33 33.17
C SER A 25 29.41 -26.41 33.63
N THR A 26 29.22 -25.89 34.84
CA THR A 26 30.25 -25.93 35.87
C THR A 26 31.60 -25.26 35.55
N CYS A 27 31.76 -24.00 35.96
CA CYS A 27 32.89 -23.70 36.87
C CYS A 27 32.47 -24.17 38.27
N PHE A 28 32.42 -25.48 38.43
CA PHE A 28 32.41 -26.19 39.69
C PHE A 28 33.64 -27.09 39.62
N GLU A 29 34.48 -26.98 40.65
CA GLU A 29 35.48 -27.95 41.10
C GLU A 29 36.62 -28.31 40.14
N THR A 30 37.87 -28.09 40.50
CA THR A 30 38.53 -28.59 41.71
C THR A 30 39.58 -27.57 42.15
N LEU A 31 39.40 -26.94 43.31
CA LEU A 31 39.88 -27.36 44.64
C LEU A 31 41.41 -27.33 44.80
N ILE A 32 41.84 -26.19 45.35
CA ILE A 32 42.81 -25.95 46.44
C ILE A 32 44.24 -26.49 46.26
N GLU A 33 45.21 -25.59 46.33
CA GLU A 33 46.25 -25.48 47.39
C GLU A 33 47.08 -24.21 47.06
N VAL A 34 47.64 -23.37 47.94
CA VAL A 34 47.92 -23.21 49.38
C VAL A 34 48.63 -21.82 49.38
N ASP A 35 48.51 -20.94 50.37
CA ASP A 35 49.27 -21.08 51.60
C ASP A 35 48.70 -20.23 52.72
N TYR A 36 48.46 -20.92 53.81
CA TYR A 36 47.98 -20.42 55.07
C TYR A 36 49.22 -20.07 55.88
N GLU A 37 49.36 -18.83 56.36
CA GLU A 37 50.35 -18.58 57.41
C GLU A 37 49.90 -19.28 58.70
N ASN A 38 50.27 -20.56 58.81
CA ASN A 38 50.19 -21.33 60.03
C ASN A 38 51.22 -20.77 61.01
N LYS A 39 50.77 -19.99 62.00
CA LYS A 39 51.63 -19.62 63.14
C LYS A 39 51.49 -20.65 64.25
N THR A 40 52.62 -21.25 64.62
CA THR A 40 52.71 -22.19 65.73
C THR A 40 53.11 -21.45 67.02
N TYR A 41 52.34 -21.60 68.08
CA TYR A 41 52.71 -21.10 69.42
C TYR A 41 53.09 -22.28 70.31
N GLN A 42 54.21 -22.16 71.03
CA GLN A 42 54.76 -23.21 71.90
C GLN A 42 54.45 -22.91 73.36
N PHE A 43 53.83 -23.85 74.06
CA PHE A 43 53.68 -23.84 75.51
C PHE A 43 54.27 -25.12 76.09
N SER A 44 54.70 -25.09 77.34
CA SER A 44 55.72 -25.97 77.94
C SER A 44 55.50 -27.49 77.90
N ASN A 45 54.38 -27.99 77.37
CA ASN A 45 54.23 -29.40 76.94
C ASN A 45 53.19 -29.58 75.81
N LEU A 46 52.95 -28.57 74.96
CA LEU A 46 51.98 -28.63 73.86
C LEU A 46 52.19 -27.53 72.78
N SER A 47 52.06 -27.89 71.50
CA SER A 47 52.17 -26.98 70.33
C SER A 47 50.82 -26.76 69.65
N VAL A 48 50.46 -25.52 69.31
CA VAL A 48 49.16 -25.16 68.68
C VAL A 48 49.36 -24.48 67.31
N ASN A 49 48.66 -24.94 66.26
CA ASN A 49 48.62 -24.34 64.91
C ASN A 49 47.25 -23.68 64.64
N VAL A 50 47.25 -22.54 63.94
CA VAL A 50 46.03 -21.76 63.62
C VAL A 50 45.95 -21.50 62.10
N SER A 51 44.80 -21.80 61.47
CA SER A 51 44.55 -21.67 60.02
C SER A 51 43.23 -20.91 59.72
N LEU A 52 43.14 -20.09 58.66
CA LEU A 52 42.01 -19.17 58.37
C LEU A 52 41.31 -19.48 57.03
N VAL A 53 40.04 -19.91 57.04
CA VAL A 53 39.30 -20.42 55.85
C VAL A 53 38.12 -19.49 55.47
N LEU A 54 37.96 -19.20 54.16
CA LEU A 54 36.84 -18.41 53.58
C LEU A 54 35.81 -19.32 52.89
N HIS A 55 34.51 -19.02 53.00
CA HIS A 55 33.42 -19.71 52.26
C HIS A 55 32.49 -18.72 51.52
N GLY A 56 32.13 -19.08 50.27
CA GLY A 56 31.04 -18.48 49.47
C GLY A 56 31.34 -17.13 48.80
N ILE A 57 31.63 -17.13 47.49
CA ILE A 57 31.83 -15.92 46.66
C ILE A 57 30.72 -15.87 45.60
N ASN A 58 29.94 -14.78 45.53
CA ASN A 58 29.05 -14.49 44.41
C ASN A 58 29.57 -13.25 43.65
N CYS A 59 29.62 -13.33 42.32
CA CYS A 59 30.22 -12.32 41.44
C CYS A 59 29.17 -11.77 40.46
N SER A 60 29.05 -10.45 40.31
CA SER A 60 28.26 -9.81 39.25
C SER A 60 28.99 -8.58 38.70
N ILE A 61 28.89 -8.33 37.40
CA ILE A 61 29.58 -7.26 36.66
C ILE A 61 28.54 -6.31 36.06
N ASN A 62 28.72 -5.00 36.24
CA ASN A 62 27.92 -3.96 35.56
C ASN A 62 28.78 -3.21 34.51
N GLN A 63 28.13 -2.54 33.55
CA GLN A 63 28.65 -2.06 32.26
C GLN A 63 29.87 -1.11 32.30
N THR A 64 30.30 -0.68 33.49
CA THR A 64 31.50 0.15 33.71
C THR A 64 32.72 -0.62 34.23
N HIS A 65 32.68 -1.96 34.25
CA HIS A 65 33.83 -2.84 34.60
C HIS A 65 34.44 -2.60 35.99
N ASN A 66 33.61 -2.35 37.01
CA ASN A 66 34.02 -2.39 38.42
C ASN A 66 33.52 -3.68 39.08
N PHE A 67 34.39 -4.35 39.83
CA PHE A 67 34.10 -5.59 40.55
C PHE A 67 33.70 -5.29 42.01
N THR A 68 32.61 -5.89 42.48
CA THR A 68 32.20 -5.86 43.89
C THR A 68 32.18 -7.29 44.43
N LEU A 69 33.00 -7.57 45.44
CA LEU A 69 33.11 -8.86 46.12
C LEU A 69 32.38 -8.79 47.46
N LEU A 70 31.40 -9.67 47.66
CA LEU A 70 30.73 -9.91 48.95
C LEU A 70 31.25 -11.22 49.56
N VAL A 71 31.84 -11.15 50.75
CA VAL A 71 32.34 -12.31 51.52
C VAL A 71 31.41 -12.52 52.71
N ASN A 72 30.86 -13.73 52.85
CA ASN A 72 29.76 -13.98 53.79
C ASN A 72 30.19 -14.58 55.16
N GLU A 73 31.29 -15.32 55.32
CA GLU A 73 31.76 -15.84 56.64
C GLU A 73 33.30 -16.06 56.73
N LEU A 74 33.87 -16.05 57.96
CA LEU A 74 35.31 -16.24 58.26
C LEU A 74 35.49 -17.20 59.45
N ALA A 75 36.23 -18.30 59.29
CA ALA A 75 36.45 -19.32 60.32
C ALA A 75 37.96 -19.52 60.64
N ILE A 76 38.28 -19.77 61.91
CA ILE A 76 39.64 -20.05 62.42
C ILE A 76 39.66 -21.49 62.96
N ASP A 77 40.55 -22.33 62.42
CA ASP A 77 40.74 -23.73 62.83
C ASP A 77 41.92 -23.84 63.80
N ILE A 78 41.70 -24.50 64.93
CA ILE A 78 42.71 -24.75 65.97
C ILE A 78 42.67 -26.25 66.27
N GLY A 79 43.73 -26.96 65.90
CA GLY A 79 43.81 -28.42 65.93
C GLY A 79 43.75 -29.05 67.33
N ASN A 80 43.63 -30.38 67.31
CA ASN A 80 43.23 -31.27 68.41
C ASN A 80 44.13 -31.22 69.66
N ILE A 81 43.68 -30.56 70.71
CA ILE A 81 44.43 -30.36 71.95
C ILE A 81 43.52 -30.65 73.15
N SER A 82 43.93 -31.65 73.93
CA SER A 82 43.27 -32.08 75.16
C SER A 82 43.69 -31.22 76.35
N ASN A 83 42.70 -30.58 76.98
CA ASN A 83 42.74 -29.91 78.29
C ASN A 83 43.49 -28.57 78.43
N ILE A 84 42.71 -27.63 79.00
CA ILE A 84 43.03 -26.35 79.66
C ILE A 84 43.05 -25.09 78.77
N SER A 85 42.18 -24.18 79.19
CA SER A 85 41.73 -22.90 78.66
C SER A 85 42.78 -21.78 78.80
N TYR A 86 42.85 -20.81 77.85
CA TYR A 86 43.24 -19.40 78.04
C TYR A 86 42.75 -18.48 76.89
N LEU A 87 42.47 -17.22 77.24
CA LEU A 87 41.71 -16.23 76.46
C LEU A 87 42.57 -15.47 75.46
N VAL A 88 42.01 -15.22 74.27
CA VAL A 88 42.47 -14.17 73.36
C VAL A 88 41.36 -13.13 73.22
N ALA A 89 41.62 -11.89 73.65
CA ALA A 89 40.70 -10.75 73.56
C ALA A 89 41.04 -9.87 72.34
N LEU A 90 40.02 -9.40 71.62
CA LEU A 90 40.14 -8.47 70.49
C LEU A 90 39.29 -7.21 70.75
N ASN A 91 39.87 -6.04 70.48
CA ASN A 91 39.29 -4.71 70.70
C ASN A 91 38.55 -4.23 69.43
N THR A 92 37.23 -3.98 69.49
CA THR A 92 36.38 -3.69 68.30
C THR A 92 35.78 -2.27 68.25
N SER A 93 36.37 -1.30 68.95
CA SER A 93 35.80 0.06 69.10
C SER A 93 35.67 0.93 67.83
N GLN A 94 36.13 0.50 66.64
CA GLN A 94 35.95 1.24 65.37
C GLN A 94 35.64 0.36 64.14
N LEU A 95 35.13 -0.85 64.35
CA LEU A 95 34.65 -1.76 63.31
C LEU A 95 33.28 -2.27 63.74
N GLY A 96 32.19 -1.70 63.22
CA GLY A 96 30.83 -2.15 63.52
C GLY A 96 30.62 -3.60 63.06
N ARG A 97 30.78 -4.57 63.96
CA ARG A 97 30.96 -5.98 63.57
C ARG A 97 30.59 -6.90 64.74
N ARG A 98 29.58 -7.75 64.52
CA ARG A 98 29.69 -9.18 64.12
C ARG A 98 30.33 -10.03 65.23
N GLU A 99 29.52 -10.89 65.83
CA GLU A 99 30.02 -11.95 66.72
C GLU A 99 31.03 -12.83 65.98
N PHE A 100 32.22 -12.99 66.55
CA PHE A 100 33.24 -13.89 66.07
C PHE A 100 32.98 -15.26 66.72
N ARG A 101 32.65 -16.26 65.91
CA ARG A 101 32.49 -17.64 66.39
C ARG A 101 33.78 -18.42 66.09
N VAL A 102 34.53 -18.79 67.11
CA VAL A 102 35.70 -19.68 67.00
C VAL A 102 35.18 -21.12 67.12
N MET A 103 35.39 -21.95 66.10
CA MET A 103 35.01 -23.36 66.10
C MET A 103 36.26 -24.24 66.16
N LEU A 104 36.34 -25.14 67.15
CA LEU A 104 37.37 -26.16 67.24
C LEU A 104 36.92 -27.41 66.47
N ARG A 105 37.72 -27.88 65.51
CA ARG A 105 37.36 -29.03 64.68
C ARG A 105 38.06 -30.31 65.15
N ASN A 106 37.63 -30.82 66.30
CA ASN A 106 37.32 -32.26 66.36
C ASN A 106 35.79 -32.40 66.40
N GLY A 107 35.19 -31.75 65.40
CA GLY A 107 34.00 -30.93 65.52
C GLY A 107 32.73 -31.67 65.89
N ASN A 108 32.48 -31.77 67.19
CA ASN A 108 31.29 -31.16 67.78
C ASN A 108 31.74 -30.01 68.69
N ILE A 109 31.05 -28.89 68.52
CA ILE A 109 31.26 -27.57 69.14
C ILE A 109 31.13 -27.67 70.66
N THR A 110 32.07 -27.12 71.44
CA THR A 110 31.83 -26.53 72.77
C THR A 110 32.93 -25.50 73.10
N GLU A 111 32.51 -24.31 73.51
CA GLU A 111 33.23 -23.04 73.53
C GLU A 111 34.37 -22.95 74.58
N PHE A 112 35.45 -22.22 74.28
CA PHE A 112 36.41 -21.75 75.28
C PHE A 112 36.86 -20.30 75.01
N ASN A 113 36.17 -19.34 75.63
CA ASN A 113 36.76 -18.07 76.08
C ASN A 113 37.39 -18.35 77.46
N LYS A 114 38.58 -17.85 77.78
CA LYS A 114 38.98 -17.68 79.20
C LYS A 114 38.92 -16.20 79.56
N SER A 115 39.58 -15.71 80.60
CA SER A 115 40.19 -14.37 80.67
C SER A 115 41.48 -14.55 81.49
N PHE A 116 42.48 -13.69 81.34
CA PHE A 116 43.70 -13.74 82.17
C PHE A 116 43.72 -12.54 83.12
N GLY A 117 43.87 -12.82 84.42
CA GLY A 117 44.15 -11.89 85.53
C GLY A 117 44.60 -12.67 86.78
N TYR A 118 45.59 -12.16 87.51
CA TYR A 118 46.35 -12.80 88.61
C TYR A 118 45.82 -12.45 90.01
N ILE A 119 46.02 -13.31 91.02
CA ILE A 119 45.56 -13.14 92.42
C ILE A 119 46.60 -12.39 93.29
N VAL A 120 46.20 -11.22 93.84
CA VAL A 120 46.83 -10.49 94.95
C VAL A 120 45.84 -10.59 96.11
N THR A 121 46.26 -10.87 97.36
CA THR A 121 45.34 -10.88 98.51
C THR A 121 44.79 -9.47 98.76
N ASN A 122 43.59 -9.23 98.26
CA ASN A 122 42.74 -8.06 98.48
C ASN A 122 41.48 -8.60 99.16
N ASP A 123 41.34 -8.29 100.44
CA ASP A 123 40.06 -8.18 101.14
C ASP A 123 39.90 -6.65 101.29
N TRP A 124 39.26 -6.01 100.33
CA TRP A 124 39.30 -4.55 100.16
C TRP A 124 38.31 -3.80 101.06
N ASP A 125 37.23 -4.44 101.47
CA ASP A 125 36.26 -3.88 102.41
C ASP A 125 36.38 -4.41 103.84
N ASN A 126 37.29 -5.38 104.05
CA ASN A 126 37.76 -5.86 105.33
C ASN A 126 36.68 -6.62 106.12
N ASP A 127 35.84 -7.39 105.41
CA ASP A 127 34.80 -8.26 105.97
C ASP A 127 35.27 -9.70 106.25
N SER A 128 36.57 -9.98 106.00
CA SER A 128 37.25 -11.26 106.17
C SER A 128 36.95 -12.32 105.10
N PHE A 129 36.18 -12.00 104.06
CA PHE A 129 36.13 -12.76 102.81
C PHE A 129 37.09 -12.14 101.78
N VAL A 130 37.39 -12.88 100.71
CA VAL A 130 38.38 -12.47 99.71
C VAL A 130 37.66 -12.37 98.37
N ALA A 131 37.98 -11.35 97.57
CA ALA A 131 37.35 -11.12 96.28
C ALA A 131 37.14 -12.37 95.42
N SER A 132 35.94 -12.53 94.89
CA SER A 132 35.55 -13.56 93.92
C SER A 132 36.40 -13.48 92.65
N GLU A 133 36.75 -12.27 92.22
CA GLU A 133 37.65 -12.00 91.09
C GLU A 133 39.07 -12.57 91.30
N LEU A 134 39.40 -12.90 92.55
CA LEU A 134 40.68 -13.44 92.99
C LEU A 134 40.57 -14.87 93.57
N GLY A 135 39.44 -15.55 93.31
CA GLY A 135 39.21 -16.94 93.72
C GLY A 135 38.81 -17.15 95.18
N GLY A 136 38.48 -16.07 95.92
CA GLY A 136 37.73 -16.17 97.17
C GLY A 136 36.22 -16.25 96.91
N LEU A 137 35.41 -16.20 97.98
CA LEU A 137 33.95 -16.38 97.88
C LEU A 137 33.17 -15.05 97.90
N ASP A 138 33.85 -13.92 98.02
CA ASP A 138 33.20 -12.61 98.11
C ASP A 138 32.78 -12.07 96.73
N CYS A 139 31.48 -12.07 96.43
CA CYS A 139 30.96 -11.56 95.16
C CYS A 139 31.03 -10.03 95.01
N ASN A 140 31.31 -9.27 96.07
CA ASN A 140 31.54 -7.83 95.99
C ASN A 140 32.51 -7.31 97.07
N ASP A 141 33.81 -7.49 96.81
CA ASP A 141 34.97 -7.13 97.67
C ASP A 141 35.15 -5.62 97.93
N THR A 142 34.15 -4.78 97.59
CA THR A 142 34.12 -3.35 97.92
C THR A 142 32.96 -2.97 98.84
N ASN A 143 32.08 -3.92 99.16
CA ASN A 143 30.94 -3.73 100.03
C ASN A 143 30.82 -4.87 101.06
N PRO A 144 31.13 -4.61 102.35
CA PRO A 144 31.24 -5.65 103.37
C PRO A 144 29.88 -6.25 103.80
N SER A 145 28.81 -5.86 103.12
CA SER A 145 27.45 -6.37 103.31
C SER A 145 27.00 -7.29 102.17
N ILE A 146 27.87 -7.59 101.20
CA ILE A 146 27.59 -8.49 100.08
C ILE A 146 28.70 -9.55 100.07
N ASN A 147 28.51 -10.63 100.81
CA ASN A 147 29.47 -11.71 100.99
C ASN A 147 28.77 -13.01 101.43
N PRO A 148 29.42 -14.19 101.35
CA PRO A 148 28.82 -15.49 101.71
C PRO A 148 28.34 -15.65 103.15
N GLY A 149 28.71 -14.74 104.05
CA GLY A 149 28.26 -14.73 105.44
C GLY A 149 26.96 -13.94 105.66
N MET A 150 26.48 -13.24 104.64
CA MET A 150 25.25 -12.44 104.69
C MET A 150 24.02 -13.30 104.38
N THR A 151 22.83 -12.69 104.46
CA THR A 151 21.55 -13.33 104.11
C THR A 151 20.89 -12.51 103.02
N GLU A 152 20.42 -13.17 101.96
CA GLU A 152 19.80 -12.53 100.79
C GLU A 152 18.62 -11.60 101.16
N ILE A 153 18.60 -10.39 100.59
CA ILE A 153 17.51 -9.41 100.75
C ILE A 153 16.69 -9.31 99.45
N PRO A 154 15.46 -9.83 99.39
CA PRO A 154 14.70 -9.90 98.15
C PRO A 154 14.31 -8.55 97.53
N ASN A 155 14.37 -8.48 96.19
CA ASN A 155 14.05 -7.39 95.28
C ASN A 155 14.94 -6.14 95.42
N ASN A 156 16.17 -6.29 95.90
CA ASN A 156 17.14 -5.19 95.94
C ASN A 156 18.04 -5.15 94.68
N GLY A 157 17.97 -6.18 93.82
CA GLY A 157 18.75 -6.28 92.58
C GLY A 157 20.20 -6.73 92.78
N LEU A 158 20.56 -7.19 93.98
CA LEU A 158 21.91 -7.59 94.39
C LEU A 158 21.86 -8.99 95.01
N ASP A 159 22.85 -9.83 94.68
CA ASP A 159 23.06 -11.14 95.32
C ASP A 159 23.88 -10.92 96.59
N ASP A 160 23.20 -10.66 97.72
CA ASP A 160 23.81 -10.21 98.97
C ASP A 160 24.60 -11.34 99.66
N ASP A 161 24.16 -12.59 99.53
CA ASP A 161 24.84 -13.75 100.13
C ASP A 161 25.74 -14.53 99.16
N CYS A 162 25.98 -13.97 97.98
CA CYS A 162 26.87 -14.50 96.95
C CYS A 162 26.53 -15.93 96.53
N ASN A 163 25.25 -16.28 96.61
CA ASN A 163 24.72 -17.59 96.24
C ASN A 163 23.57 -17.41 95.25
N ALA A 164 23.88 -17.56 93.96
CA ALA A 164 22.89 -17.51 92.88
C ALA A 164 21.71 -18.52 92.99
N SER A 165 21.70 -19.43 93.97
CA SER A 165 20.56 -20.33 94.25
C SER A 165 19.51 -19.71 95.17
N THR A 166 19.77 -18.57 95.81
CA THR A 166 18.84 -17.76 96.62
C THR A 166 18.28 -16.63 95.74
N PRO A 167 17.07 -16.75 95.15
CA PRO A 167 16.59 -15.83 94.10
C PRO A 167 16.02 -14.50 94.65
N ASP A 168 16.22 -13.42 93.89
CA ASP A 168 15.89 -12.02 94.26
C ASP A 168 14.41 -11.59 94.01
N THR A 169 13.42 -12.47 93.73
CA THR A 169 12.05 -12.06 93.27
C THR A 169 10.84 -12.61 94.08
N LYS A 170 9.78 -11.79 94.32
CA LYS A 170 8.51 -12.14 95.05
C LYS A 170 7.39 -12.68 94.13
N ILE A 171 6.48 -13.53 94.65
CA ILE A 171 5.31 -14.16 93.96
C ILE A 171 4.29 -13.12 93.41
N SER A 172 3.78 -13.29 92.17
CA SER A 172 2.77 -12.44 91.52
C SER A 172 1.65 -13.23 90.79
N ILE A 173 0.42 -12.69 90.72
CA ILE A 173 -0.69 -13.21 89.88
C ILE A 173 -1.44 -12.05 89.22
N GLU A 174 -1.55 -12.07 87.90
CA GLU A 174 -2.33 -11.08 87.14
C GLU A 174 -3.41 -11.74 86.28
N PRO A 175 -4.67 -11.24 86.31
CA PRO A 175 -5.66 -11.64 85.34
C PRO A 175 -5.30 -11.04 83.99
N LEU A 176 -5.43 -11.84 82.91
CA LEU A 176 -5.13 -11.38 81.55
C LEU A 176 -6.10 -10.29 81.05
N SER A 177 -7.19 -10.01 81.78
CA SER A 177 -8.11 -8.88 81.56
C SER A 177 -8.63 -8.36 82.92
N GLN A 178 -8.93 -7.07 83.00
CA GLN A 178 -9.56 -6.48 84.19
C GLN A 178 -11.08 -6.71 84.25
N SER A 179 -11.68 -7.10 83.13
CA SER A 179 -13.11 -7.44 83.01
C SER A 179 -13.28 -8.68 82.14
N PHE A 180 -14.13 -9.60 82.57
CA PHE A 180 -14.54 -10.77 81.81
C PHE A 180 -16.06 -10.81 81.75
N ASP A 181 -16.64 -11.41 80.71
CA ASP A 181 -18.08 -11.60 80.65
C ASP A 181 -18.50 -12.83 81.46
N LEU A 182 -19.70 -12.77 82.03
CA LEU A 182 -20.29 -13.84 82.81
C LEU A 182 -20.44 -15.09 81.94
N GLY A 183 -19.77 -16.18 82.33
CA GLY A 183 -19.72 -17.40 81.52
C GLY A 183 -18.38 -17.65 80.83
N ASP A 184 -17.51 -16.64 80.72
CA ASP A 184 -16.19 -16.81 80.13
C ASP A 184 -15.18 -17.37 81.14
N PRO A 185 -14.20 -18.17 80.68
CA PRO A 185 -13.13 -18.64 81.54
C PRO A 185 -12.22 -17.48 81.93
N VAL A 186 -12.00 -17.31 83.24
CA VAL A 186 -11.06 -16.31 83.77
C VAL A 186 -9.66 -16.86 83.58
N LYS A 187 -8.84 -16.16 82.81
CA LYS A 187 -7.46 -16.54 82.57
C LYS A 187 -6.53 -15.75 83.48
N LEU A 188 -5.66 -16.45 84.21
CA LEU A 188 -4.68 -15.88 85.11
C LEU A 188 -3.28 -16.32 84.71
N GLU A 189 -2.34 -15.38 84.76
CA GLU A 189 -0.90 -15.63 84.65
C GLU A 189 -0.28 -15.58 86.05
N ILE A 190 0.55 -16.56 86.38
CA ILE A 190 1.08 -16.79 87.74
C ILE A 190 2.59 -16.92 87.68
N GLU A 191 3.30 -16.08 88.43
CA GLU A 191 4.76 -16.12 88.59
C GLU A 191 5.13 -16.44 90.04
N ALA A 192 5.93 -17.49 90.24
CA ALA A 192 6.41 -17.94 91.55
C ALA A 192 7.75 -18.69 91.43
N PRO A 193 8.50 -18.88 92.54
CA PRO A 193 9.71 -19.69 92.51
C PRO A 193 9.42 -21.13 92.05
N GLN A 194 10.33 -21.70 91.26
CA GLN A 194 10.15 -23.03 90.68
C GLN A 194 9.91 -24.09 91.76
N GLY A 195 8.84 -24.89 91.60
CA GLY A 195 8.49 -25.96 92.53
C GLY A 195 7.66 -25.53 93.76
N GLU A 196 7.28 -24.25 93.89
CA GLU A 196 6.33 -23.82 94.92
C GLU A 196 4.92 -24.39 94.67
N VAL A 197 4.26 -24.82 95.75
CA VAL A 197 2.85 -25.23 95.76
C VAL A 197 2.02 -24.08 96.31
N LEU A 198 1.27 -23.42 95.43
CA LEU A 198 0.39 -22.30 95.80
C LEU A 198 -1.06 -22.76 95.92
N LYS A 199 -1.83 -22.13 96.80
CA LYS A 199 -3.28 -22.33 96.83
C LYS A 199 -4.00 -21.05 96.47
N LEU A 200 -4.68 -21.07 95.34
CA LEU A 200 -5.46 -19.96 94.80
C LEU A 200 -6.86 -19.96 95.40
N TYR A 201 -7.33 -18.78 95.78
CA TYR A 201 -8.70 -18.52 96.22
C TYR A 201 -9.26 -17.31 95.48
N ILE A 202 -10.41 -17.47 94.84
CA ILE A 202 -11.16 -16.34 94.27
C ILE A 202 -12.41 -16.13 95.10
N TYR A 203 -12.60 -14.89 95.56
CA TYR A 203 -13.79 -14.45 96.28
C TYR A 203 -14.52 -13.41 95.46
N LYS A 204 -15.84 -13.46 95.48
CA LYS A 204 -16.63 -12.29 95.11
C LYS A 204 -16.52 -11.27 96.25
N ILE A 205 -16.17 -10.03 95.94
CA ILE A 205 -16.03 -8.98 96.94
C ILE A 205 -17.36 -8.78 97.67
N GLY A 206 -17.34 -8.91 99.00
CA GLY A 206 -18.54 -8.85 99.84
C GLY A 206 -19.23 -10.20 100.09
N ALA A 207 -18.80 -11.29 99.45
CA ALA A 207 -19.30 -12.64 99.74
C ALA A 207 -18.48 -13.33 100.83
N SER A 208 -19.13 -14.10 101.71
CA SER A 208 -18.48 -14.90 102.75
C SER A 208 -18.03 -16.29 102.28
N SER A 209 -18.33 -16.66 101.03
CA SER A 209 -18.01 -17.96 100.43
C SER A 209 -16.96 -17.83 99.33
N ILE A 210 -16.04 -18.79 99.28
CA ILE A 210 -15.06 -18.94 98.19
C ILE A 210 -15.82 -19.27 96.90
N SER A 211 -15.53 -18.52 95.83
CA SER A 211 -16.12 -18.74 94.50
C SER A 211 -15.33 -19.78 93.71
N TYR A 212 -14.01 -19.85 93.90
CA TYR A 212 -13.14 -20.85 93.31
C TYR A 212 -11.90 -21.08 94.18
N ALA A 213 -11.41 -22.33 94.25
CA ALA A 213 -10.14 -22.64 94.88
C ALA A 213 -9.45 -23.81 94.20
N GLU A 214 -8.14 -23.69 93.98
CA GLU A 214 -7.32 -24.71 93.32
C GLU A 214 -5.90 -24.73 93.93
N ASN A 215 -5.31 -25.92 94.02
CA ASN A 215 -3.90 -26.07 94.34
C ASN A 215 -3.11 -26.03 93.04
N ILE A 216 -2.14 -25.13 92.96
CA ILE A 216 -1.35 -24.86 91.76
C ILE A 216 0.06 -25.40 91.99
N THR A 217 0.48 -26.29 91.10
CA THR A 217 1.81 -26.91 91.08
C THR A 217 2.29 -26.99 89.65
N GLY A 218 3.47 -26.46 89.34
CA GLY A 218 4.02 -26.50 87.99
C GLY A 218 5.34 -25.76 87.86
N GLU A 219 5.86 -25.75 86.63
CA GLU A 219 6.91 -24.82 86.22
C GLU A 219 6.27 -23.44 86.00
N TYR A 220 6.85 -22.40 86.60
CA TYR A 220 6.36 -21.02 86.49
C TYR A 220 7.14 -20.25 85.41
N PRO A 221 6.55 -19.27 84.69
CA PRO A 221 5.18 -18.79 84.82
C PRO A 221 4.13 -19.79 84.31
N LEU A 222 2.97 -19.83 84.98
CA LEU A 222 1.87 -20.73 84.66
C LEU A 222 0.62 -19.94 84.25
N ASN A 223 0.03 -20.30 83.12
CA ASN A 223 -1.26 -19.78 82.67
C ASN A 223 -2.37 -20.76 83.00
N ILE A 224 -3.31 -20.35 83.86
CA ILE A 224 -4.49 -21.14 84.20
C ILE A 224 -5.76 -20.52 83.61
N SER A 225 -6.70 -21.37 83.22
CA SER A 225 -8.04 -20.96 82.77
C SER A 225 -9.07 -21.56 83.71
N ILE A 226 -9.71 -20.69 84.49
CA ILE A 226 -10.68 -21.07 85.50
C ILE A 226 -12.05 -21.16 84.83
N LEU A 227 -12.73 -22.30 84.98
CA LEU A 227 -14.09 -22.49 84.48
C LEU A 227 -15.05 -21.45 85.08
N ALA A 228 -15.93 -20.93 84.22
CA ALA A 228 -16.79 -19.77 84.41
C ALA A 228 -17.33 -19.54 85.82
N LEU A 229 -17.07 -18.35 86.38
CA LEU A 229 -17.68 -17.88 87.60
C LEU A 229 -19.17 -17.63 87.38
N LYS A 230 -20.01 -17.97 88.36
CA LYS A 230 -21.47 -18.09 88.19
C LYS A 230 -22.27 -16.83 88.51
N SER A 231 -21.62 -15.69 88.81
CA SER A 231 -22.35 -14.46 89.08
C SER A 231 -21.56 -13.23 88.68
N ALA A 232 -22.24 -12.19 88.20
CA ALA A 232 -21.62 -10.91 87.91
C ALA A 232 -21.16 -10.17 89.17
N GLY A 233 -20.12 -9.36 89.06
CA GLY A 233 -19.62 -8.50 90.11
C GLY A 233 -18.10 -8.52 90.22
N ASN A 234 -17.58 -7.80 91.21
CA ASN A 234 -16.14 -7.69 91.43
C ASN A 234 -15.61 -8.89 92.21
N TYR A 235 -14.51 -9.45 91.73
CA TYR A 235 -13.83 -10.58 92.33
C TYR A 235 -12.42 -10.19 92.77
N SER A 236 -11.98 -10.76 93.88
CA SER A 236 -10.62 -10.65 94.42
C SER A 236 -9.92 -11.99 94.34
N VAL A 237 -8.73 -12.01 93.78
CA VAL A 237 -7.82 -13.15 93.70
C VAL A 237 -6.89 -13.10 94.91
N ASN A 238 -6.86 -14.19 95.66
CA ASN A 238 -6.09 -14.32 96.89
C ASN A 238 -5.22 -15.58 96.83
N LEU A 239 -4.02 -15.51 97.41
CA LEU A 239 -3.09 -16.63 97.47
C LEU A 239 -2.80 -17.02 98.91
N ASN A 240 -2.60 -18.31 99.15
CA ASN A 240 -2.07 -18.84 100.41
C ASN A 240 -0.74 -19.57 100.18
N ASN A 241 0.35 -19.00 100.70
CA ASN A 241 1.63 -19.70 100.87
C ASN A 241 1.89 -19.85 102.38
N ASN A 242 1.91 -21.10 102.87
CA ASN A 242 2.30 -21.45 104.24
C ASN A 242 1.74 -20.55 105.37
N ASN A 243 0.41 -20.36 105.37
CA ASN A 243 -0.42 -19.70 106.41
C ASN A 243 -0.62 -18.18 106.31
N PHE A 244 -0.25 -17.53 105.21
CA PHE A 244 -0.63 -16.13 104.96
C PHE A 244 -1.52 -16.02 103.73
N LEU A 245 -2.71 -15.41 103.88
CA LEU A 245 -3.66 -15.19 102.79
C LEU A 245 -3.57 -13.72 102.36
N GLU A 246 -3.02 -13.46 101.17
CA GLU A 246 -2.82 -12.11 100.63
C GLU A 246 -3.69 -11.93 99.38
N GLU A 247 -4.41 -10.80 99.30
CA GLU A 247 -5.11 -10.41 98.07
C GLU A 247 -4.08 -9.87 97.08
N VAL A 248 -4.00 -10.51 95.90
CA VAL A 248 -2.96 -10.23 94.90
C VAL A 248 -3.51 -9.56 93.66
N SER A 249 -4.81 -9.69 93.35
CA SER A 249 -5.42 -9.02 92.20
C SER A 249 -6.95 -8.91 92.27
N ARG A 250 -7.56 -8.12 91.37
CA ARG A 250 -9.01 -7.97 91.20
C ARG A 250 -9.41 -7.95 89.74
N PHE A 251 -10.62 -8.44 89.45
CA PHE A 251 -11.27 -8.31 88.14
C PHE A 251 -12.78 -8.23 88.29
N GLU A 252 -13.47 -7.75 87.27
CA GLU A 252 -14.92 -7.69 87.20
C GLU A 252 -15.47 -8.80 86.31
N ILE A 253 -16.57 -9.43 86.73
CA ILE A 253 -17.42 -10.22 85.85
C ILE A 253 -18.62 -9.37 85.45
N SER A 254 -18.65 -8.95 84.19
CA SER A 254 -19.72 -8.18 83.54
C SER A 254 -20.84 -9.12 83.11
N ASN A 255 -22.11 -8.75 83.29
CA ASN A 255 -23.23 -9.45 82.65
C ASN A 255 -23.81 -8.57 81.56
N SER A 256 -23.27 -8.68 80.35
CA SER A 256 -23.77 -7.95 79.20
C SER A 256 -24.37 -8.91 78.18
N ILE A 257 -25.68 -8.76 77.92
CA ILE A 257 -26.33 -9.46 76.81
C ILE A 257 -25.91 -8.75 75.51
N THR A 258 -25.54 -9.55 74.52
CA THR A 258 -25.34 -9.14 73.13
C THR A 258 -26.50 -9.68 72.30
N ALA A 259 -26.98 -8.88 71.35
CA ALA A 259 -27.95 -9.31 70.34
C ALA A 259 -27.92 -8.28 69.20
N GLU A 260 -28.43 -8.67 68.04
CA GLU A 260 -28.56 -7.86 66.85
C GLU A 260 -30.03 -7.88 66.38
N MET A 261 -30.42 -6.86 65.62
CA MET A 261 -31.76 -6.75 65.05
C MET A 261 -31.66 -6.63 63.54
N ASP A 262 -32.36 -7.51 62.83
CA ASP A 262 -32.56 -7.43 61.40
C ASP A 262 -34.02 -7.15 61.04
N VAL A 263 -34.25 -6.49 59.91
CA VAL A 263 -35.58 -6.19 59.37
C VAL A 263 -35.58 -6.41 57.86
N ASP A 264 -36.54 -7.21 57.38
CA ASP A 264 -36.71 -7.48 55.94
C ASP A 264 -38.17 -7.22 55.53
N PRO A 265 -38.44 -6.33 54.57
CA PRO A 265 -37.47 -5.43 53.91
C PRO A 265 -37.00 -4.29 54.84
N ASP A 266 -35.83 -3.71 54.55
CA ASP A 266 -35.25 -2.58 55.30
C ASP A 266 -36.16 -1.33 55.31
N GLU A 267 -36.90 -1.11 54.22
CA GLU A 267 -37.81 0.03 53.99
C GLU A 267 -39.21 -0.47 53.59
N PRO A 268 -39.99 -1.04 54.54
CA PRO A 268 -41.28 -1.63 54.23
C PRO A 268 -42.29 -0.58 53.75
N LEU A 269 -43.14 -1.00 52.81
CA LEU A 269 -44.24 -0.17 52.35
C LEU A 269 -45.38 -0.15 53.38
N VAL A 270 -46.24 0.87 53.28
CA VAL A 270 -47.45 0.94 54.10
C VAL A 270 -48.31 -0.33 53.90
N ASN A 271 -48.59 -1.02 55.01
CA ASN A 271 -49.26 -2.32 55.11
C ASN A 271 -48.49 -3.51 54.52
N GLU A 272 -47.20 -3.37 54.23
CA GLU A 272 -46.31 -4.49 53.95
C GLU A 272 -45.87 -5.15 55.26
N ASP A 273 -45.83 -6.48 55.27
CA ASP A 273 -45.34 -7.25 56.41
C ASP A 273 -43.80 -7.17 56.42
N ALA A 274 -43.25 -6.49 57.43
CA ALA A 274 -41.83 -6.52 57.73
C ALA A 274 -41.53 -7.62 58.75
N ILE A 275 -40.52 -8.43 58.46
CA ILE A 275 -40.04 -9.50 59.33
C ILE A 275 -38.90 -8.94 60.16
N PHE A 276 -39.08 -8.96 61.48
CA PHE A 276 -38.10 -8.53 62.47
C PHE A 276 -37.48 -9.76 63.11
N GLU A 277 -36.15 -9.88 63.07
CA GLU A 277 -35.44 -11.00 63.68
C GLU A 277 -34.38 -10.53 64.68
N GLY A 278 -34.42 -11.11 65.88
CA GLY A 278 -33.42 -10.97 66.91
C GLY A 278 -32.32 -12.00 66.67
N LEU A 279 -31.15 -11.53 66.28
CA LEU A 279 -30.01 -12.34 65.91
C LEU A 279 -28.94 -12.34 67.02
N ASN A 280 -28.07 -13.35 66.99
CA ASN A 280 -26.82 -13.38 67.75
C ASN A 280 -26.96 -13.11 69.26
N ALA A 281 -28.06 -13.56 69.88
CA ALA A 281 -28.25 -13.45 71.32
C ALA A 281 -27.19 -14.26 72.09
N GLY A 282 -26.37 -13.58 72.88
CA GLY A 282 -25.25 -14.13 73.63
C GLY A 282 -24.99 -13.36 74.94
N GLY A 283 -24.09 -13.88 75.78
CA GLY A 283 -23.90 -13.40 77.15
C GLY A 283 -25.05 -13.79 78.09
N GLY A 284 -24.94 -13.54 79.40
CA GLY A 284 -26.00 -13.91 80.35
C GLY A 284 -26.34 -15.40 80.38
N PHE A 285 -27.59 -15.73 80.76
CA PHE A 285 -28.06 -17.11 80.91
C PHE A 285 -29.18 -17.49 79.92
N SER A 286 -28.92 -18.46 79.04
CA SER A 286 -29.95 -19.05 78.17
C SER A 286 -31.00 -19.85 78.99
N PRO A 287 -32.28 -19.87 78.61
CA PRO A 287 -32.87 -19.33 77.36
C PRO A 287 -33.14 -17.82 77.40
N TYR A 288 -33.03 -17.18 76.23
CA TYR A 288 -33.40 -15.78 76.04
C TYR A 288 -34.87 -15.63 75.63
N THR A 289 -35.49 -14.56 76.12
CA THR A 289 -36.80 -14.07 75.69
C THR A 289 -36.64 -12.77 74.93
N TYR A 290 -37.50 -12.55 73.94
CA TYR A 290 -37.42 -11.42 73.01
C TYR A 290 -38.74 -10.66 73.06
N ARG A 291 -38.68 -9.35 73.26
CA ARG A 291 -39.82 -8.44 73.23
C ARG A 291 -39.54 -7.32 72.24
N TRP A 292 -40.50 -7.05 71.36
CA TRP A 292 -40.41 -6.04 70.33
C TRP A 292 -41.37 -4.91 70.63
N GLU A 293 -40.93 -3.68 70.45
CA GLU A 293 -41.78 -2.49 70.38
C GLU A 293 -41.55 -1.84 69.02
N PHE A 294 -42.58 -1.77 68.18
CA PHE A 294 -42.43 -1.30 66.79
C PHE A 294 -42.52 0.23 66.65
N GLY A 295 -42.68 0.98 67.74
CA GLY A 295 -42.76 2.44 67.72
C GLY A 295 -44.11 3.01 67.23
N ASP A 296 -45.06 2.17 66.79
CA ASP A 296 -46.44 2.56 66.45
C ASP A 296 -47.46 2.26 67.56
N GLY A 297 -46.98 1.84 68.72
CA GLY A 297 -47.77 1.44 69.88
C GLY A 297 -48.15 -0.04 69.90
N LYS A 298 -47.70 -0.85 68.93
CA LYS A 298 -47.80 -2.31 68.97
C LYS A 298 -46.51 -2.95 69.44
N ASP A 299 -46.65 -4.12 70.05
CA ASP A 299 -45.57 -4.96 70.52
C ASP A 299 -45.71 -6.39 69.99
N ALA A 300 -44.64 -7.16 70.12
CA ALA A 300 -44.64 -8.59 69.85
C ALA A 300 -43.63 -9.31 70.75
N THR A 301 -43.73 -10.63 70.84
CA THR A 301 -42.79 -11.48 71.57
C THR A 301 -42.29 -12.61 70.69
N GLY A 302 -41.07 -13.06 70.93
CA GLY A 302 -40.44 -14.16 70.19
C GLY A 302 -39.28 -13.67 69.33
N ARG A 303 -38.36 -14.59 68.99
CA ARG A 303 -37.13 -14.25 68.26
C ARG A 303 -37.40 -13.63 66.90
N VAL A 304 -38.45 -14.09 66.23
CA VAL A 304 -38.94 -13.54 64.96
C VAL A 304 -40.33 -12.98 65.20
N ALA A 305 -40.57 -11.75 64.74
CA ALA A 305 -41.87 -11.11 64.75
C ALA A 305 -42.19 -10.54 63.37
N THR A 306 -43.47 -10.45 63.03
CA THR A 306 -43.94 -9.83 61.78
C THR A 306 -44.85 -8.68 62.13
N HIS A 307 -44.64 -7.52 61.51
CA HIS A 307 -45.46 -6.34 61.74
C HIS A 307 -45.57 -5.47 60.49
N ALA A 308 -46.76 -4.90 60.31
CA ALA A 308 -47.08 -4.01 59.20
C ALA A 308 -47.56 -2.65 59.71
N TYR A 309 -46.99 -1.60 59.13
CA TYR A 309 -47.25 -0.21 59.51
C TYR A 309 -48.36 0.40 58.65
N SER A 310 -49.37 0.97 59.30
CA SER A 310 -50.56 1.53 58.62
C SER A 310 -50.37 2.94 58.04
N LYS A 311 -49.26 3.61 58.37
CA LYS A 311 -48.94 4.96 57.93
C LYS A 311 -47.45 5.03 57.54
N PRO A 312 -47.08 5.88 56.58
CA PRO A 312 -45.68 6.12 56.27
C PRO A 312 -45.03 6.99 57.35
N GLY A 313 -43.73 6.83 57.56
CA GLY A 313 -42.96 7.58 58.54
C GLY A 313 -41.78 6.79 59.10
N GLU A 314 -40.98 7.44 59.95
CA GLU A 314 -39.90 6.79 60.68
C GLU A 314 -40.43 6.19 61.98
N TYR A 315 -40.14 4.90 62.20
CA TYR A 315 -40.54 4.16 63.38
C TYR A 315 -39.30 3.69 64.14
N LYS A 316 -39.22 4.03 65.43
CA LYS A 316 -38.15 3.55 66.31
C LYS A 316 -38.52 2.18 66.84
N VAL A 317 -37.92 1.14 66.26
CA VAL A 317 -38.10 -0.25 66.68
C VAL A 317 -37.13 -0.57 67.79
N ILE A 318 -37.64 -1.12 68.89
CA ILE A 318 -36.86 -1.55 70.05
C ILE A 318 -36.99 -3.06 70.17
N LEU A 319 -35.87 -3.75 70.19
CA LEU A 319 -35.76 -5.15 70.58
C LEU A 319 -35.19 -5.22 71.99
N GLU A 320 -35.94 -5.78 72.93
CA GLU A 320 -35.45 -6.15 74.26
C GLU A 320 -35.21 -7.66 74.32
N VAL A 321 -33.97 -8.05 74.64
CA VAL A 321 -33.58 -9.44 74.88
C VAL A 321 -33.31 -9.62 76.36
N GLU A 322 -34.02 -10.53 77.01
CA GLU A 322 -33.91 -10.84 78.44
C GLU A 322 -33.47 -12.29 78.64
N ASP A 323 -32.50 -12.52 79.54
CA ASP A 323 -31.97 -13.83 79.89
C ASP A 323 -32.78 -14.51 81.01
N SER A 324 -32.46 -15.77 81.34
CA SER A 324 -33.23 -16.54 82.33
C SER A 324 -33.11 -16.04 83.77
N GLU A 325 -32.17 -15.14 84.06
CA GLU A 325 -31.95 -14.54 85.37
C GLU A 325 -32.53 -13.10 85.45
N GLY A 326 -33.27 -12.68 84.42
CA GLY A 326 -33.96 -11.39 84.37
C GLY A 326 -33.08 -10.20 83.98
N ASN A 327 -31.90 -10.45 83.41
CA ASN A 327 -31.06 -9.40 82.85
C ASN A 327 -31.55 -9.09 81.44
N SER A 328 -31.61 -7.81 81.05
CA SER A 328 -32.09 -7.42 79.72
C SER A 328 -31.21 -6.40 79.02
N LYS A 329 -31.27 -6.41 77.68
CA LYS A 329 -30.58 -5.48 76.78
C LYS A 329 -31.56 -4.99 75.72
N GLN A 330 -31.57 -3.68 75.50
CA GLN A 330 -32.35 -3.06 74.43
C GLN A 330 -31.46 -2.69 73.23
N ILE A 331 -31.99 -2.92 72.03
CA ILE A 331 -31.40 -2.58 70.74
C ILE A 331 -32.42 -1.72 69.99
N GLU A 332 -31.97 -0.62 69.42
CA GLU A 332 -32.84 0.33 68.72
C GLU A 332 -32.46 0.41 67.24
N ARG A 333 -33.45 0.44 66.34
CA ARG A 333 -33.28 0.65 64.90
C ARG A 333 -34.41 1.55 64.37
N ILE A 334 -34.06 2.50 63.50
CA ILE A 334 -35.06 3.30 62.79
C ILE A 334 -35.47 2.54 61.53
N VAL A 335 -36.76 2.30 61.36
CA VAL A 335 -37.37 1.72 60.16
C VAL A 335 -38.17 2.80 59.45
N GLU A 336 -37.80 3.11 58.22
CA GLU A 336 -38.53 4.06 57.38
C GLU A 336 -39.62 3.33 56.60
N VAL A 337 -40.87 3.68 56.86
CA VAL A 337 -42.03 3.11 56.16
C VAL A 337 -42.43 4.04 55.03
N LEU A 338 -42.37 3.53 53.80
CA LEU A 338 -42.63 4.31 52.60
C LEU A 338 -44.07 4.17 52.11
N ASN A 339 -44.65 5.27 51.62
CA ASN A 339 -45.92 5.22 50.91
C ASN A 339 -45.68 4.87 49.42
N THR A 340 -46.67 4.28 48.77
CA THR A 340 -46.64 4.12 47.31
C THR A 340 -47.49 5.16 46.60
N TYR A 341 -47.02 5.62 45.45
CA TYR A 341 -47.71 6.58 44.61
C TYR A 341 -47.87 6.04 43.20
N LYS A 342 -49.06 6.23 42.64
CA LYS A 342 -49.32 5.96 41.23
C LYS A 342 -48.71 7.06 40.38
N ILE A 343 -47.73 6.70 39.56
CA ILE A 343 -47.03 7.58 38.64
C ILE A 343 -47.38 7.21 37.21
N THR A 344 -47.58 8.21 36.36
CA THR A 344 -47.75 8.00 34.91
C THR A 344 -46.57 8.60 34.16
N VAL A 345 -45.89 7.82 33.33
CA VAL A 345 -44.83 8.31 32.46
C VAL A 345 -45.38 8.41 31.04
N ILE A 346 -45.14 9.54 30.39
CA ILE A 346 -45.53 9.81 29.00
C ILE A 346 -44.27 9.94 28.15
N THR A 347 -44.16 9.16 27.10
CA THR A 347 -43.09 9.26 26.10
C THR A 347 -43.55 10.11 24.92
N LYS A 348 -42.71 11.06 24.51
CA LYS A 348 -43.00 11.94 23.37
C LYS A 348 -41.79 12.12 22.48
N ASP A 349 -42.03 12.28 21.19
CA ASP A 349 -40.99 12.68 20.25
C ASP A 349 -40.56 14.13 20.57
N SER A 350 -39.26 14.34 20.71
CA SER A 350 -38.68 15.61 21.13
C SER A 350 -38.97 16.76 20.15
N LYS A 351 -39.10 16.46 18.84
CA LYS A 351 -39.37 17.45 17.77
C LYS A 351 -40.86 17.65 17.56
N THR A 352 -41.59 16.58 17.28
CA THR A 352 -43.02 16.65 16.90
C THR A 352 -43.95 16.80 18.10
N LYS A 353 -43.45 16.54 19.32
CA LYS A 353 -44.21 16.51 20.58
C LYS A 353 -45.36 15.51 20.60
N LYS A 354 -45.43 14.60 19.62
CA LYS A 354 -46.43 13.54 19.54
C LYS A 354 -46.09 12.41 20.52
N PRO A 355 -47.10 11.71 21.07
CA PRO A 355 -46.87 10.54 21.90
C PRO A 355 -46.23 9.40 21.10
N ILE A 356 -45.37 8.62 21.74
CA ILE A 356 -44.70 7.47 21.13
C ILE A 356 -45.27 6.19 21.76
N PRO A 357 -46.10 5.42 21.05
CA PRO A 357 -46.59 4.14 21.55
C PRO A 357 -45.52 3.05 21.44
N GLY A 358 -45.55 2.04 22.30
CA GLY A 358 -44.67 0.89 22.18
C GLY A 358 -43.30 1.02 22.86
N VAL A 359 -42.97 2.19 23.41
CA VAL A 359 -41.72 2.40 24.18
C VAL A 359 -41.72 1.51 25.43
N GLU A 360 -40.65 0.75 25.62
CA GLU A 360 -40.39 -0.03 26.83
C GLU A 360 -39.81 0.90 27.91
N LEU A 361 -40.52 1.03 29.02
CA LEU A 361 -40.11 1.79 30.20
C LEU A 361 -39.77 0.84 31.33
N ILE A 362 -38.53 0.95 31.81
CA ILE A 362 -38.03 0.21 32.98
C ILE A 362 -37.83 1.22 34.10
N ILE A 363 -38.51 1.01 35.23
CA ILE A 363 -38.32 1.79 36.45
C ILE A 363 -37.94 0.84 37.58
N ASP A 364 -36.69 0.96 38.03
CA ASP A 364 -36.03 0.03 38.95
C ASP A 364 -36.14 -1.44 38.46
N THR A 365 -37.11 -2.20 38.95
CA THR A 365 -37.36 -3.60 38.55
C THR A 365 -38.66 -3.79 37.75
N GLN A 366 -39.48 -2.75 37.59
CA GLN A 366 -40.75 -2.83 36.88
C GLN A 366 -40.58 -2.41 35.41
N ALA A 367 -40.89 -3.33 34.47
CA ALA A 367 -40.94 -3.04 33.05
C ALA A 367 -42.39 -2.91 32.55
N LYS A 368 -42.71 -1.84 31.81
CA LYS A 368 -44.01 -1.65 31.15
C LYS A 368 -43.85 -0.96 29.80
N THR A 369 -44.70 -1.34 28.86
CA THR A 369 -44.77 -0.69 27.55
C THR A 369 -45.82 0.42 27.54
N THR A 370 -45.52 1.51 26.82
CA THR A 370 -46.45 2.62 26.65
C THR A 370 -47.63 2.28 25.72
N ASP A 371 -48.81 2.80 26.06
CA ASP A 371 -50.03 2.65 25.28
C ASP A 371 -50.06 3.52 24.00
N LYS A 372 -51.19 3.51 23.28
CA LYS A 372 -51.40 4.30 22.05
C LYS A 372 -51.21 5.82 22.24
N ASP A 373 -51.33 6.31 23.48
CA ASP A 373 -51.19 7.72 23.85
C ASP A 373 -49.80 7.98 24.48
N GLY A 374 -48.88 7.03 24.36
CA GLY A 374 -47.51 7.10 24.85
C GLY A 374 -47.40 6.99 26.38
N LYS A 375 -48.39 6.41 27.07
CA LYS A 375 -48.45 6.41 28.54
C LYS A 375 -48.21 5.02 29.13
N ALA A 376 -47.47 4.97 30.24
CA ALA A 376 -47.41 3.79 31.11
C ALA A 376 -47.56 4.23 32.59
N SER A 377 -48.25 3.44 33.41
CA SER A 377 -48.46 3.77 34.84
C SER A 377 -47.77 2.78 35.76
N PHE A 378 -47.08 3.27 36.78
CA PHE A 378 -46.33 2.52 37.79
C PHE A 378 -46.86 2.83 39.18
N ASN A 379 -46.72 1.88 40.11
CA ASN A 379 -46.89 2.13 41.54
C ASN A 379 -45.51 2.04 42.16
N LEU A 380 -44.98 3.17 42.62
CA LEU A 380 -43.60 3.29 43.10
C LEU A 380 -43.59 3.79 44.56
N PRO A 381 -42.62 3.36 45.38
CA PRO A 381 -42.39 3.95 46.70
C PRO A 381 -42.15 5.46 46.62
N ALA A 382 -42.22 6.16 47.75
CA ALA A 382 -41.67 7.50 47.87
C ALA A 382 -40.15 7.41 47.75
N GLY A 383 -39.51 8.18 46.88
CA GLY A 383 -38.07 8.03 46.67
C GLY A 383 -37.57 8.57 45.34
N ARG A 384 -36.31 8.29 45.03
CA ARG A 384 -35.72 8.55 43.71
C ARG A 384 -35.73 7.25 42.92
N HIS A 385 -36.26 7.29 41.71
CA HIS A 385 -36.37 6.13 40.82
C HIS A 385 -35.71 6.43 39.49
N ARG A 386 -34.96 5.47 38.95
CA ARG A 386 -34.34 5.60 37.63
C ARG A 386 -35.31 5.09 36.57
N ILE A 387 -35.58 5.91 35.56
CA ILE A 387 -36.35 5.55 34.38
C ILE A 387 -35.38 5.31 33.23
N GLU A 388 -35.58 4.19 32.56
CA GLU A 388 -34.92 3.84 31.31
C GLU A 388 -36.00 3.65 30.25
N ALA A 389 -35.87 4.35 29.13
CA ALA A 389 -36.83 4.31 28.02
C ALA A 389 -36.13 3.81 26.76
N TYR A 390 -36.65 2.73 26.18
CA TYR A 390 -36.11 2.06 25.00
C TYR A 390 -37.16 1.93 23.89
N ASP A 391 -36.76 2.28 22.67
CA ASP A 391 -37.51 2.08 21.44
C ASP A 391 -36.51 1.96 20.28
N ALA A 392 -36.79 1.12 19.28
CA ALA A 392 -35.83 0.85 18.19
C ALA A 392 -35.59 2.05 17.26
N ASP A 393 -36.54 2.99 17.21
CA ASP A 393 -36.49 4.17 16.35
C ASP A 393 -36.01 5.44 17.08
N TYR A 394 -35.69 5.35 18.37
CA TYR A 394 -35.33 6.49 19.22
C TYR A 394 -34.08 6.22 20.06
N GLU A 395 -33.31 7.27 20.34
CA GLU A 395 -32.17 7.19 21.25
C GLU A 395 -32.62 6.81 22.67
N PRO A 396 -31.98 5.82 23.32
CA PRO A 396 -32.31 5.43 24.69
C PRO A 396 -32.20 6.61 25.64
N LYS A 397 -33.19 6.76 26.53
CA LYS A 397 -33.19 7.86 27.51
C LYS A 397 -33.17 7.36 28.95
N TYR A 398 -32.21 7.87 29.70
CA TYR A 398 -32.06 7.66 31.13
C TYR A 398 -32.40 8.93 31.89
N THR A 399 -33.28 8.85 32.88
CA THR A 399 -33.60 9.97 33.76
C THR A 399 -33.94 9.49 35.17
N THR A 400 -33.96 10.42 36.12
CA THR A 400 -34.34 10.13 37.51
C THR A 400 -35.53 10.98 37.89
N ILE A 401 -36.55 10.37 38.47
CA ILE A 401 -37.71 11.06 39.02
C ILE A 401 -37.69 10.98 40.54
N LYS A 402 -38.18 12.03 41.21
CA LYS A 402 -38.42 12.01 42.65
C LYS A 402 -39.91 11.86 42.90
N VAL A 403 -40.32 10.72 43.41
CA VAL A 403 -41.70 10.39 43.73
C VAL A 403 -42.01 10.86 45.15
N THR A 404 -42.94 11.81 45.27
CA THR A 404 -43.41 12.34 46.58
C THR A 404 -44.93 12.39 46.68
N LYS A 405 -45.62 12.25 45.55
CA LYS A 405 -47.07 12.31 45.38
C LYS A 405 -47.43 11.70 44.01
N PRO A 406 -48.71 11.42 43.73
CA PRO A 406 -49.13 11.01 42.40
C PRO A 406 -48.82 12.12 41.37
N GLU A 407 -48.08 11.79 40.32
CA GLU A 407 -47.61 12.75 39.34
C GLU A 407 -47.44 12.12 37.95
N THR A 408 -47.40 12.97 36.92
CA THR A 408 -47.15 12.57 35.54
C THR A 408 -45.80 13.13 35.07
N PHE A 409 -44.92 12.27 34.60
CA PHE A 409 -43.61 12.67 34.06
C PHE A 409 -43.61 12.52 32.55
N THR A 410 -42.94 13.43 31.84
CA THR A 410 -42.75 13.33 30.39
C THR A 410 -41.29 13.03 30.09
N VAL A 411 -41.05 11.94 29.35
CA VAL A 411 -39.76 11.60 28.78
C VAL A 411 -39.79 11.97 27.30
N ASN A 412 -38.96 12.92 26.89
CA ASN A 412 -38.81 13.26 25.49
C ASN A 412 -37.70 12.41 24.88
N LEU A 413 -38.03 11.65 23.84
CA LEU A 413 -37.10 10.82 23.09
C LEU A 413 -36.73 11.50 21.78
N GLU A 414 -35.46 11.42 21.41
CA GLU A 414 -34.96 11.94 20.15
C GLU A 414 -35.00 10.82 19.13
N ARG A 415 -35.73 11.04 18.03
CA ARG A 415 -35.84 10.04 16.97
C ARG A 415 -34.49 9.88 16.30
N ILE A 416 -34.04 8.65 16.14
CA ILE A 416 -32.86 8.33 15.35
C ILE A 416 -33.22 8.62 13.89
N ILE A 417 -32.62 9.67 13.33
CA ILE A 417 -32.66 9.92 11.90
C ILE A 417 -31.48 9.16 11.33
N ARG A 418 -31.73 8.01 10.71
CA ARG A 418 -30.71 7.33 9.93
C ARG A 418 -30.62 8.03 8.59
N ASP A 419 -29.42 8.46 8.24
CA ASP A 419 -29.13 8.68 6.84
C ASP A 419 -29.18 7.33 6.14
N GLU A 420 -29.79 7.27 4.96
CA GLU A 420 -29.83 6.07 4.12
C GLU A 420 -29.13 6.32 2.77
N ILE A 421 -28.59 7.53 2.59
CA ILE A 421 -27.93 7.97 1.37
C ILE A 421 -26.42 7.86 1.62
N PRO A 422 -25.68 7.09 0.81
CA PRO A 422 -24.23 7.05 0.93
C PRO A 422 -23.56 8.30 0.34
N PRO A 423 -22.33 8.64 0.77
CA PRO A 423 -21.62 9.82 0.27
C PRO A 423 -21.43 9.83 -1.26
N GLU A 424 -21.67 10.97 -1.90
CA GLU A 424 -21.39 11.15 -3.33
C GLU A 424 -19.91 11.47 -3.54
N ILE A 425 -19.22 10.74 -4.43
CA ILE A 425 -17.77 10.86 -4.64
C ILE A 425 -17.45 11.18 -6.10
N GLU A 426 -16.72 12.27 -6.33
CA GLU A 426 -16.22 12.72 -7.64
C GLU A 426 -14.69 12.77 -7.66
N LEU A 427 -14.06 12.03 -8.58
CA LEU A 427 -12.61 12.11 -8.79
C LEU A 427 -12.28 13.27 -9.75
N ILE A 428 -11.49 14.23 -9.29
CA ILE A 428 -11.18 15.46 -10.03
C ILE A 428 -9.91 15.31 -10.86
N LYS A 429 -8.76 15.04 -10.22
CA LYS A 429 -7.48 14.79 -10.90
C LYS A 429 -6.68 13.70 -10.18
N PRO A 430 -5.82 12.96 -10.89
CA PRO A 430 -5.61 13.04 -12.33
C PRO A 430 -6.72 12.36 -13.14
N ASP A 431 -6.77 12.70 -14.43
CA ASP A 431 -7.62 12.01 -15.40
C ASP A 431 -7.28 10.51 -15.43
N ASP A 432 -8.26 9.67 -15.74
CA ASP A 432 -8.01 8.25 -15.92
C ASP A 432 -6.92 8.03 -17.00
N LYS A 433 -5.95 7.17 -16.66
CA LYS A 433 -4.77 6.83 -17.48
C LYS A 433 -3.72 7.93 -17.63
N ALA A 434 -3.72 8.93 -16.75
CA ALA A 434 -2.68 9.96 -16.70
C ALA A 434 -1.27 9.38 -16.51
N ARG A 435 -0.26 10.14 -16.96
CA ARG A 435 1.14 9.74 -16.92
C ARG A 435 1.99 10.76 -16.18
N PHE A 436 2.89 10.27 -15.33
CA PHE A 436 3.77 11.08 -14.50
C PHE A 436 5.23 10.66 -14.64
N ILE A 437 6.14 11.64 -14.62
CA ILE A 437 7.61 11.43 -14.64
C ILE A 437 8.26 11.70 -13.28
N ARG A 438 7.47 12.15 -12.32
CA ARG A 438 7.87 12.51 -10.95
C ARG A 438 7.45 11.40 -10.00
N GLU A 439 8.13 11.30 -8.86
CA GLU A 439 7.82 10.31 -7.81
C GLU A 439 6.67 10.74 -6.90
N GLU A 440 6.10 11.92 -7.17
CA GLU A 440 4.96 12.47 -6.46
C GLU A 440 3.76 12.68 -7.39
N VAL A 441 2.59 12.21 -6.98
CA VAL A 441 1.34 12.38 -7.73
C VAL A 441 0.29 12.93 -6.78
N GLU A 442 -0.28 14.07 -7.18
CA GLU A 442 -1.37 14.72 -6.47
C GLU A 442 -2.69 14.11 -6.96
N LEU A 443 -3.43 13.53 -6.03
CA LEU A 443 -4.75 12.94 -6.20
C LEU A 443 -5.77 13.86 -5.54
N VAL A 444 -6.77 14.25 -6.30
CA VAL A 444 -7.79 15.19 -5.85
C VAL A 444 -9.16 14.64 -6.13
N PHE A 445 -9.98 14.68 -5.10
CA PHE A 445 -11.36 14.25 -5.12
C PHE A 445 -12.24 15.26 -4.40
N ARG A 446 -13.53 15.17 -4.65
CA ARG A 446 -14.57 15.84 -3.89
C ARG A 446 -15.52 14.76 -3.40
N ALA A 447 -15.93 14.85 -2.16
CA ALA A 447 -17.00 14.03 -1.61
C ALA A 447 -17.99 14.93 -0.87
N SER A 448 -19.27 14.56 -0.88
CA SER A 448 -20.33 15.32 -0.20
C SER A 448 -21.44 14.41 0.29
N ASP A 449 -21.96 14.74 1.47
CA ASP A 449 -23.10 14.08 2.10
C ASP A 449 -23.81 15.10 3.03
N GLU A 450 -25.07 14.84 3.39
CA GLU A 450 -25.77 15.58 4.45
C GLU A 450 -25.32 15.12 5.86
N ALA A 451 -24.92 13.86 6.01
CA ALA A 451 -24.31 13.34 7.24
C ALA A 451 -22.80 13.62 7.32
N SER A 452 -22.23 13.56 8.53
CA SER A 452 -20.78 13.54 8.69
C SER A 452 -20.22 12.21 8.14
N PHE A 453 -19.10 12.28 7.43
CA PHE A 453 -18.45 11.09 6.87
C PHE A 453 -16.93 11.18 6.92
N THR A 454 -16.31 10.01 6.79
CA THR A 454 -14.87 9.85 6.65
C THR A 454 -14.56 9.27 5.28
N CYS A 455 -13.43 9.68 4.70
CA CYS A 455 -12.97 9.14 3.43
C CYS A 455 -11.57 8.57 3.57
N SER A 456 -11.33 7.46 2.89
CA SER A 456 -10.03 6.85 2.69
C SER A 456 -9.67 6.84 1.21
N LEU A 457 -8.48 7.34 0.91
CA LEU A 457 -7.89 7.21 -0.42
C LEU A 457 -7.07 5.91 -0.46
N LEU A 458 -7.43 5.05 -1.41
CA LEU A 458 -6.83 3.74 -1.57
C LEU A 458 -6.01 3.68 -2.86
N LYS A 459 -4.78 3.18 -2.79
CA LYS A 459 -3.89 2.92 -3.93
C LYS A 459 -3.64 1.42 -4.08
N SER A 460 -3.52 0.94 -5.31
CA SER A 460 -3.19 -0.45 -5.62
C SER A 460 -2.23 -0.54 -6.82
N GLU A 461 -1.45 -1.61 -6.89
CA GLU A 461 -0.57 -1.92 -8.04
C GLU A 461 -1.16 -3.01 -8.95
N ASP A 462 -2.08 -3.82 -8.43
CA ASP A 462 -2.62 -5.02 -9.09
C ASP A 462 -4.16 -5.08 -9.14
N LYS A 463 -4.85 -4.13 -8.48
CA LYS A 463 -6.31 -4.07 -8.21
C LYS A 463 -6.82 -5.12 -7.22
N GLU A 464 -5.98 -6.02 -6.74
CA GLU A 464 -6.36 -7.04 -5.77
C GLU A 464 -6.06 -6.56 -4.34
N TRP A 465 -4.92 -5.88 -4.16
CA TRP A 465 -4.47 -5.37 -2.87
C TRP A 465 -4.51 -3.85 -2.83
N TRP A 466 -5.32 -3.29 -1.93
CA TRP A 466 -5.51 -1.86 -1.75
C TRP A 466 -4.81 -1.40 -0.47
N LEU A 467 -3.94 -0.40 -0.60
CA LEU A 467 -3.23 0.27 0.46
C LEU A 467 -3.89 1.62 0.74
N GLU A 468 -4.19 1.91 1.99
CA GLU A 468 -4.66 3.25 2.40
C GLU A 468 -3.48 4.22 2.42
N GLU A 469 -3.57 5.27 1.62
CA GLU A 469 -2.56 6.33 1.52
C GLU A 469 -2.95 7.56 2.35
N TRP A 470 -4.24 7.72 2.60
CA TRP A 470 -4.80 8.80 3.38
C TRP A 470 -6.16 8.41 3.94
N SER A 471 -6.45 8.83 5.16
CA SER A 471 -7.78 8.83 5.76
C SER A 471 -8.00 10.15 6.49
N GLY A 472 -9.21 10.68 6.43
CA GLY A 472 -9.57 11.93 7.09
C GLY A 472 -11.06 12.22 7.11
N ASP A 473 -11.43 13.15 8.01
CA ASP A 473 -12.77 13.70 8.14
C ASP A 473 -13.09 14.68 7.00
N GLU A 474 -14.40 14.95 6.78
CA GLU A 474 -14.94 15.76 5.67
C GLU A 474 -14.13 17.05 5.31
N PRO A 475 -13.81 17.27 4.02
CA PRO A 475 -13.42 18.58 3.50
C PRO A 475 -14.64 19.53 3.48
N LYS A 476 -14.87 20.26 4.57
CA LYS A 476 -16.02 21.16 4.77
C LYS A 476 -16.42 21.95 3.51
N GLY A 477 -17.63 21.72 2.98
CA GLY A 477 -18.35 22.63 2.08
C GLY A 477 -17.95 22.61 0.58
N ASN A 478 -18.17 21.48 -0.10
CA ASN A 478 -17.86 21.28 -1.55
C ASN A 478 -16.38 21.51 -1.92
N ASN A 479 -15.48 21.52 -0.96
CA ASN A 479 -14.06 21.76 -1.20
C ASN A 479 -13.39 20.50 -1.77
N GLU A 480 -12.42 20.71 -2.63
CA GLU A 480 -11.58 19.64 -3.18
C GLU A 480 -10.54 19.22 -2.13
N GLU A 481 -10.45 17.93 -1.86
CA GLU A 481 -9.41 17.37 -0.99
C GLU A 481 -8.24 16.89 -1.84
N SER A 482 -7.02 17.20 -1.41
CA SER A 482 -5.82 16.96 -2.19
C SER A 482 -4.77 16.19 -1.41
N VAL A 483 -4.53 14.95 -1.84
CA VAL A 483 -3.56 14.04 -1.25
C VAL A 483 -2.39 13.86 -2.22
N THR A 484 -1.17 14.12 -1.77
CA THR A 484 0.03 13.86 -2.58
C THR A 484 0.70 12.58 -2.13
N ILE A 485 0.66 11.55 -2.99
CA ILE A 485 1.40 10.31 -2.78
C ILE A 485 2.83 10.53 -3.28
N THR A 486 3.82 10.14 -2.49
CA THR A 486 5.26 10.30 -2.80
C THR A 486 5.98 8.95 -2.84
N GLY A 487 7.23 8.93 -3.32
CA GLY A 487 8.04 7.70 -3.34
C GLY A 487 7.58 6.67 -4.39
N LEU A 488 6.84 7.08 -5.40
CA LEU A 488 6.33 6.19 -6.44
C LEU A 488 7.47 5.71 -7.35
N GLU A 489 7.50 4.40 -7.62
CA GLU A 489 8.42 3.75 -8.55
C GLU A 489 7.82 3.69 -9.97
N ASN A 490 8.57 3.15 -10.93
CA ASN A 490 8.06 2.93 -12.27
C ASN A 490 6.98 1.85 -12.25
N GLY A 491 5.75 2.21 -12.58
CA GLY A 491 4.64 1.28 -12.49
C GLY A 491 3.31 1.90 -12.87
N THR A 492 2.32 1.04 -13.06
CA THR A 492 0.91 1.44 -13.15
C THR A 492 0.31 1.32 -11.76
N TYR A 493 -0.34 2.39 -11.33
CA TYR A 493 -1.04 2.46 -10.06
C TYR A 493 -2.52 2.69 -10.32
N TYR A 494 -3.34 2.12 -9.46
CA TYR A 494 -4.78 2.30 -9.41
C TYR A 494 -5.11 3.04 -8.14
N TRP A 495 -6.13 3.88 -8.19
CA TRP A 495 -6.63 4.54 -7.01
C TRP A 495 -8.14 4.68 -7.06
N LYS A 496 -8.72 4.71 -5.87
CA LYS A 496 -10.14 4.98 -5.64
C LYS A 496 -10.27 5.67 -4.28
N VAL A 497 -11.43 6.27 -4.06
CA VAL A 497 -11.80 6.84 -2.76
C VAL A 497 -12.98 6.04 -2.23
N SER A 498 -12.91 5.65 -0.96
CA SER A 498 -13.99 5.00 -0.22
C SER A 498 -14.41 5.95 0.89
N CYS A 499 -15.69 6.27 0.98
CA CYS A 499 -16.22 7.10 2.07
C CYS A 499 -17.32 6.34 2.80
N GLU A 500 -17.38 6.52 4.12
CA GLU A 500 -18.39 5.94 5.02
C GLU A 500 -18.89 7.02 5.96
N ASP A 501 -20.22 7.17 6.02
CA ASP A 501 -20.88 8.11 6.93
C ASP A 501 -21.02 7.54 8.36
N GLU A 502 -21.40 8.39 9.32
CA GLU A 502 -21.66 7.95 10.70
C GLU A 502 -22.83 6.95 10.83
N SER A 503 -23.67 6.80 9.79
CA SER A 503 -24.78 5.85 9.73
C SER A 503 -24.38 4.49 9.13
N GLY A 504 -23.14 4.33 8.67
CA GLY A 504 -22.60 3.12 8.04
C GLY A 504 -22.94 2.99 6.54
N ASN A 505 -23.43 4.04 5.89
CA ASN A 505 -23.58 4.05 4.44
C ASN A 505 -22.23 4.33 3.81
N ALA A 506 -21.76 3.37 3.00
CA ALA A 506 -20.48 3.47 2.32
C ALA A 506 -20.65 3.57 0.80
N ALA A 507 -19.82 4.39 0.17
CA ALA A 507 -19.68 4.47 -1.28
C ALA A 507 -18.21 4.38 -1.68
N GLU A 508 -17.96 3.78 -2.84
CA GLU A 508 -16.66 3.79 -3.49
C GLU A 508 -16.76 4.53 -4.82
N SER A 509 -15.76 5.33 -5.14
CA SER A 509 -15.61 5.94 -6.45
C SER A 509 -15.35 4.89 -7.54
N GLU A 510 -15.39 5.32 -8.80
CA GLU A 510 -14.75 4.56 -9.88
C GLU A 510 -13.25 4.35 -9.59
N VAL A 511 -12.68 3.28 -10.15
CA VAL A 511 -11.23 3.04 -10.10
C VAL A 511 -10.58 3.75 -11.27
N ARG A 512 -9.70 4.72 -10.96
CA ARG A 512 -8.84 5.36 -11.96
C ARG A 512 -7.44 4.76 -11.92
N GLN A 513 -6.77 4.77 -13.07
CA GLN A 513 -5.37 4.36 -13.17
C GLN A 513 -4.47 5.55 -13.53
N PHE A 514 -3.24 5.55 -13.05
CA PHE A 514 -2.17 6.43 -13.54
C PHE A 514 -0.87 5.64 -13.67
N ASN A 515 0.06 6.12 -14.50
CA ASN A 515 1.33 5.44 -14.72
C ASN A 515 2.49 6.37 -14.39
N VAL A 516 3.40 5.90 -13.54
CA VAL A 516 4.64 6.58 -13.20
C VAL A 516 5.76 5.97 -14.04
N ASP A 517 6.45 6.80 -14.80
CA ASP A 517 7.59 6.42 -15.64
C ASP A 517 8.70 7.45 -15.49
N ARG A 518 9.56 7.20 -14.50
CA ARG A 518 10.75 7.95 -14.10
C ARG A 518 11.98 7.60 -14.94
N THR A 519 11.84 6.82 -16.02
CA THR A 519 12.97 6.69 -16.96
C THR A 519 13.33 8.11 -17.43
N PRO A 520 14.60 8.55 -17.34
CA PRO A 520 14.97 9.91 -17.74
C PRO A 520 14.68 10.12 -19.22
N LYS A 521 13.50 10.66 -19.51
CA LYS A 521 13.12 11.06 -20.87
C LYS A 521 13.90 12.30 -21.19
N THR A 522 14.62 12.27 -22.31
CA THR A 522 15.28 13.49 -22.78
C THR A 522 14.21 14.54 -23.08
N LEU A 523 14.53 15.84 -23.04
CA LEU A 523 13.60 16.91 -23.46
C LEU A 523 12.98 16.64 -24.84
N LYS A 524 13.69 15.90 -25.70
CA LYS A 524 13.23 15.47 -27.03
C LYS A 524 12.17 14.37 -26.97
N ASP A 525 12.28 13.45 -26.01
CA ASP A 525 11.28 12.40 -25.77
C ASP A 525 9.99 12.99 -25.18
N ILE A 526 10.10 14.00 -24.30
CA ILE A 526 8.93 14.75 -23.77
C ILE A 526 8.21 15.47 -24.92
N LYS A 527 8.93 16.24 -25.74
CA LYS A 527 8.35 16.92 -26.91
C LYS A 527 7.70 15.94 -27.89
N TYR A 528 8.30 14.76 -28.08
CA TYR A 528 7.71 13.72 -28.92
C TYR A 528 6.37 13.24 -28.36
N GLU A 529 6.26 12.99 -27.05
CA GLU A 529 5.00 12.55 -26.43
C GLU A 529 3.90 13.61 -26.54
N GLU A 530 4.22 14.89 -26.28
CA GLU A 530 3.29 16.01 -26.49
C GLU A 530 2.76 16.06 -27.93
N MET A 531 3.63 15.85 -28.92
CA MET A 531 3.24 15.84 -30.34
C MET A 531 2.37 14.63 -30.71
N VAL A 532 2.57 13.47 -30.08
CA VAL A 532 1.72 12.29 -30.30
C VAL A 532 0.29 12.59 -29.85
N ASP A 533 0.13 13.19 -28.67
CA ASP A 533 -1.20 13.52 -28.14
C ASP A 533 -1.86 14.67 -28.93
N ASP A 534 -1.09 15.70 -29.30
CA ASP A 534 -1.56 16.80 -30.15
C ASP A 534 -2.06 16.30 -31.52
N ILE A 535 -1.29 15.46 -32.21
CA ILE A 535 -1.70 14.90 -33.51
C ILE A 535 -2.88 13.95 -33.39
N LYS A 536 -2.92 13.12 -32.34
CA LYS A 536 -4.07 12.24 -32.09
C LYS A 536 -5.36 13.05 -31.91
N ASN A 537 -5.31 14.12 -31.13
CA ASN A 537 -6.47 14.99 -30.92
C ASN A 537 -6.86 15.75 -32.20
N LYS A 538 -5.89 16.37 -32.89
CA LYS A 538 -6.14 17.09 -34.15
C LYS A 538 -6.68 16.20 -35.26
N THR A 539 -6.18 14.96 -35.38
CA THR A 539 -6.69 14.00 -36.37
C THR A 539 -8.12 13.58 -36.06
N ASN A 540 -8.45 13.31 -34.80
CA ASN A 540 -9.82 12.99 -34.40
C ASN A 540 -10.79 14.15 -34.66
N LEU A 541 -10.44 15.37 -34.23
CA LEU A 541 -11.24 16.56 -34.48
C LEU A 541 -11.46 16.80 -35.97
N PHE A 542 -10.38 16.75 -36.76
CA PHE A 542 -10.49 16.97 -38.20
C PHE A 542 -11.32 15.88 -38.88
N LYS A 543 -11.25 14.61 -38.45
CA LYS A 543 -12.14 13.55 -38.99
C LYS A 543 -13.62 13.86 -38.75
N ILE A 544 -13.99 14.40 -37.59
CA ILE A 544 -15.37 14.83 -37.30
C ILE A 544 -15.78 15.96 -38.24
N GLU A 545 -14.89 16.93 -38.47
CA GLU A 545 -15.16 18.01 -39.42
C GLU A 545 -15.30 17.50 -40.86
N LEU A 546 -14.52 16.50 -41.27
CA LEU A 546 -14.68 15.84 -42.56
C LEU A 546 -16.03 15.10 -42.68
N ASP A 547 -16.50 14.48 -41.60
CA ASP A 547 -17.83 13.85 -41.55
C ASP A 547 -18.94 14.89 -41.69
N ASN A 548 -18.83 16.00 -40.96
CA ASN A 548 -19.75 17.14 -41.09
C ASN A 548 -19.74 17.72 -42.52
N LEU A 549 -18.56 17.83 -43.15
CA LEU A 549 -18.48 18.25 -44.55
C LEU A 549 -19.25 17.29 -45.47
N LEU A 550 -19.09 15.98 -45.31
CA LEU A 550 -19.85 14.99 -46.10
C LEU A 550 -21.36 15.13 -45.89
N GLU A 551 -21.82 15.46 -44.68
CA GLU A 551 -23.24 15.74 -44.41
C GLU A 551 -23.71 17.03 -45.09
N THR A 552 -22.90 18.09 -45.08
CA THR A 552 -23.26 19.36 -45.75
C THR A 552 -23.43 19.22 -47.26
N ALA A 553 -22.80 18.22 -47.89
CA ALA A 553 -22.99 17.92 -49.30
C ALA A 553 -24.43 17.55 -49.67
N SER A 554 -25.25 17.11 -48.71
CA SER A 554 -26.69 16.92 -48.91
C SER A 554 -27.41 18.24 -49.30
N ARG A 555 -26.89 19.38 -48.82
CA ARG A 555 -27.44 20.73 -49.03
C ARG A 555 -26.91 21.40 -50.31
N PHE A 556 -25.98 20.77 -51.02
CA PHE A 556 -25.48 21.29 -52.30
C PHE A 556 -26.61 21.41 -53.33
N SER A 557 -26.57 22.49 -54.12
CA SER A 557 -27.44 22.63 -55.29
C SER A 557 -27.20 21.50 -56.30
N PRO A 558 -28.15 21.21 -57.21
CA PRO A 558 -27.96 20.17 -58.23
C PRO A 558 -26.65 20.34 -59.02
N GLN A 559 -26.28 21.58 -59.37
CA GLN A 559 -25.06 21.90 -60.09
C GLN A 559 -23.81 21.67 -59.22
N GLN A 560 -23.85 22.02 -57.93
CA GLN A 560 -22.76 21.73 -57.00
C GLN A 560 -22.57 20.23 -56.79
N LYS A 561 -23.66 19.45 -56.73
CA LYS A 561 -23.61 17.98 -56.62
C LYS A 561 -22.97 17.34 -57.85
N GLU A 562 -23.30 17.83 -59.05
CA GLU A 562 -22.66 17.38 -60.29
C GLU A 562 -21.15 17.66 -60.27
N VAL A 563 -20.74 18.89 -59.96
CA VAL A 563 -19.33 19.28 -59.90
C VAL A 563 -18.56 18.51 -58.80
N ALA A 564 -19.15 18.33 -57.61
CA ALA A 564 -18.56 17.54 -56.54
C ALA A 564 -18.33 16.09 -56.95
N GLY A 565 -19.26 15.51 -57.72
CA GLY A 565 -19.10 14.18 -58.32
C GLY A 565 -17.93 14.13 -59.32
N LEU A 566 -17.83 15.10 -60.23
CA LEU A 566 -16.76 15.18 -61.23
C LEU A 566 -15.37 15.34 -60.58
N LEU A 567 -15.28 16.10 -59.48
CA LEU A 567 -14.05 16.26 -58.70
C LEU A 567 -13.73 15.04 -57.83
N SER A 568 -14.60 14.03 -57.79
CA SER A 568 -14.53 12.92 -56.82
C SER A 568 -14.39 13.42 -55.38
N TRP A 569 -15.03 14.55 -55.06
CA TRP A 569 -14.80 15.28 -53.81
C TRP A 569 -15.09 14.41 -52.57
N SER A 570 -16.24 13.73 -52.53
CA SER A 570 -16.60 12.84 -51.41
C SER A 570 -15.64 11.67 -51.25
N LYS A 571 -15.10 11.14 -52.35
CA LYS A 571 -14.07 10.08 -52.34
C LYS A 571 -12.73 10.62 -51.82
N ASP A 572 -12.37 11.86 -52.17
CA ASP A 572 -11.18 12.53 -51.63
C ASP A 572 -11.31 12.79 -50.12
N ILE A 573 -12.46 13.28 -49.65
CA ILE A 573 -12.72 13.48 -48.22
C ILE A 573 -12.59 12.16 -47.45
N ASN A 574 -13.20 11.08 -47.93
CA ASN A 574 -13.06 9.76 -47.31
C ASN A 574 -11.62 9.23 -47.33
N ARG A 575 -10.87 9.48 -48.41
CA ARG A 575 -9.44 9.13 -48.50
C ARG A 575 -8.63 9.90 -47.46
N ARG A 576 -8.87 11.21 -47.29
CA ARG A 576 -8.19 12.05 -46.29
C ARG A 576 -8.54 11.63 -44.88
N LYS A 577 -9.79 11.25 -44.60
CA LYS A 577 -10.20 10.65 -43.32
C LYS A 577 -9.36 9.42 -42.98
N LYS A 578 -9.13 8.53 -43.96
CA LYS A 578 -8.24 7.36 -43.80
C LYS A 578 -6.78 7.76 -43.59
N GLN A 579 -6.31 8.84 -44.23
CA GLN A 579 -4.96 9.37 -43.99
C GLN A 579 -4.79 9.89 -42.56
N MET A 580 -5.83 10.43 -41.93
CA MET A 580 -5.80 10.82 -40.52
C MET A 580 -5.51 9.63 -39.61
N ASP A 581 -6.14 8.48 -39.88
CA ASP A 581 -5.86 7.24 -39.14
C ASP A 581 -4.40 6.79 -39.33
N TYR A 582 -3.87 6.95 -40.54
CA TYR A 582 -2.46 6.65 -40.80
C TYR A 582 -1.52 7.60 -40.06
N PHE A 583 -1.79 8.91 -40.03
CA PHE A 583 -0.95 9.84 -39.28
C PHE A 583 -0.94 9.55 -37.78
N ALA A 584 -2.11 9.34 -37.17
CA ALA A 584 -2.22 9.02 -35.75
C ALA A 584 -1.53 7.69 -35.40
N ARG A 585 -1.69 6.67 -36.25
CA ARG A 585 -1.02 5.38 -36.08
C ARG A 585 0.49 5.49 -36.26
N ASP A 586 0.94 6.15 -37.32
CA ASP A 586 2.34 6.19 -37.71
C ASP A 586 3.17 7.01 -36.72
N ILE A 587 2.65 8.14 -36.22
CA ILE A 587 3.32 8.94 -35.19
C ILE A 587 3.44 8.17 -33.87
N TYR A 588 2.37 7.48 -33.43
CA TYR A 588 2.38 6.64 -32.24
C TYR A 588 3.40 5.50 -32.35
N ASN A 589 3.47 4.87 -33.52
CA ASN A 589 4.36 3.74 -33.77
C ASN A 589 5.84 4.12 -33.82
N LEU A 590 6.19 5.41 -33.88
CA LEU A 590 7.59 5.86 -33.81
C LEU A 590 8.26 5.47 -32.49
N ARG A 591 7.50 5.31 -31.40
CA ARG A 591 8.02 4.86 -30.09
C ARG A 591 8.60 3.44 -30.12
N PHE A 592 8.12 2.61 -31.05
CA PHE A 592 8.55 1.22 -31.20
C PHE A 592 9.65 1.07 -32.26
N ARG A 593 10.00 2.15 -32.98
CA ARG A 593 11.10 2.13 -33.94
C ARG A 593 12.44 2.22 -33.21
N ARG A 594 13.42 1.43 -33.64
CA ARG A 594 14.81 1.50 -33.16
C ARG A 594 15.51 2.75 -33.68
N VAL A 595 15.12 3.93 -33.18
CA VAL A 595 15.70 5.25 -33.50
C VAL A 595 15.98 6.05 -32.23
N ASN A 596 17.02 6.89 -32.27
CA ASN A 596 17.35 7.79 -31.14
C ASN A 596 16.33 8.93 -31.00
N SER A 597 16.32 9.62 -29.85
CA SER A 597 15.33 10.65 -29.52
C SER A 597 15.32 11.85 -30.49
N SER A 598 16.45 12.19 -31.12
CA SER A 598 16.52 13.29 -32.09
C SER A 598 15.86 12.92 -33.42
N GLU A 599 16.17 11.72 -33.91
CA GLU A 599 15.59 11.22 -35.15
C GLU A 599 14.09 10.93 -34.97
N ARG A 600 13.67 10.43 -33.80
CA ARG A 600 12.26 10.24 -33.48
C ARG A 600 11.47 11.55 -33.52
N LEU A 601 12.00 12.61 -32.89
CA LEU A 601 11.38 13.93 -32.91
C LEU A 601 11.27 14.48 -34.34
N ARG A 602 12.34 14.39 -35.14
CA ARG A 602 12.34 14.81 -36.54
C ARG A 602 11.29 14.08 -37.39
N LEU A 603 11.13 12.77 -37.17
CA LEU A 603 10.10 11.98 -37.85
C LEU A 603 8.69 12.42 -37.42
N ALA A 604 8.48 12.71 -36.14
CA ALA A 604 7.20 13.22 -35.62
C ALA A 604 6.86 14.62 -36.17
N GLU A 605 7.85 15.52 -36.28
CA GLU A 605 7.71 16.84 -36.93
C GLU A 605 7.31 16.70 -38.40
N ASN A 606 7.91 15.75 -39.12
CA ASN A 606 7.56 15.49 -40.51
C ASN A 606 6.10 15.00 -40.65
N ILE A 607 5.64 14.09 -39.78
CA ILE A 607 4.24 13.63 -39.78
C ILE A 607 3.28 14.77 -39.46
N THR A 608 3.63 15.62 -38.49
CA THR A 608 2.85 16.80 -38.10
C THR A 608 2.71 17.80 -39.25
N ARG A 609 3.78 18.02 -40.00
CA ARG A 609 3.78 18.83 -41.21
C ARG A 609 2.88 18.23 -42.29
N MET A 610 3.02 16.93 -42.58
CA MET A 610 2.18 16.23 -43.56
C MET A 610 0.69 16.26 -43.19
N PHE A 611 0.36 16.14 -41.90
CA PHE A 611 -0.99 16.32 -41.39
C PHE A 611 -1.50 17.73 -41.73
N SER A 612 -0.73 18.77 -41.40
CA SER A 612 -1.11 20.17 -41.63
C SER A 612 -1.32 20.47 -43.11
N GLU A 613 -0.41 20.01 -43.98
CA GLU A 613 -0.52 20.14 -45.44
C GLU A 613 -1.77 19.42 -45.99
N THR A 614 -2.07 18.22 -45.46
CA THR A 614 -3.27 17.47 -45.86
C THR A 614 -4.53 18.16 -45.38
N ARG A 615 -4.55 18.70 -44.16
CA ARG A 615 -5.69 19.46 -43.63
C ARG A 615 -5.94 20.69 -44.49
N ASP A 616 -4.93 21.52 -44.65
CA ASP A 616 -5.02 22.84 -45.28
C ASP A 616 -5.37 22.76 -46.77
N SER A 617 -4.98 21.69 -47.47
CA SER A 617 -5.32 21.45 -48.87
C SER A 617 -6.70 20.79 -49.08
N THR A 618 -7.50 20.60 -48.02
CA THR A 618 -8.82 19.97 -48.11
C THR A 618 -9.85 20.99 -48.59
N ILE A 619 -10.58 20.66 -49.65
CA ILE A 619 -11.67 21.49 -50.18
C ILE A 619 -12.87 21.39 -49.24
N THR A 620 -13.33 22.52 -48.71
CA THR A 620 -14.46 22.61 -47.78
C THR A 620 -15.76 23.04 -48.45
N ASP A 621 -15.67 23.86 -49.50
CA ASP A 621 -16.84 24.33 -50.26
C ASP A 621 -16.53 24.46 -51.75
N ILE A 622 -17.56 24.22 -52.56
CA ILE A 622 -17.49 24.28 -54.03
C ILE A 622 -18.60 25.23 -54.49
N ARG A 623 -18.22 26.42 -54.97
CA ARG A 623 -19.16 27.38 -55.53
C ARG A 623 -19.04 27.43 -57.05
N VAL A 624 -20.16 27.25 -57.74
CA VAL A 624 -20.25 27.44 -59.20
C VAL A 624 -20.61 28.90 -59.47
N ALA A 625 -19.66 29.67 -60.03
CA ALA A 625 -19.83 31.09 -60.33
C ALA A 625 -20.48 31.32 -61.70
N ASN A 626 -20.07 30.56 -62.71
CA ASN A 626 -20.64 30.61 -64.06
C ASN A 626 -20.58 29.21 -64.70
N TYR A 627 -21.48 28.97 -65.67
CA TYR A 627 -21.60 27.71 -66.40
C TYR A 627 -21.84 28.00 -67.88
N ASP A 628 -20.94 27.50 -68.72
CA ASP A 628 -21.02 27.62 -70.17
C ASP A 628 -21.04 26.22 -70.82
N ARG A 629 -21.79 26.08 -71.91
CA ARG A 629 -21.86 24.85 -72.70
C ARG A 629 -21.42 25.12 -74.13
N SER A 630 -20.66 24.20 -74.70
CA SER A 630 -20.23 24.26 -76.10
C SER A 630 -20.31 22.90 -76.77
N VAL A 631 -20.53 22.93 -78.09
CA VAL A 631 -20.35 21.79 -78.98
C VAL A 631 -19.41 22.28 -80.08
N TYR A 632 -18.27 21.61 -80.22
CA TYR A 632 -17.26 21.96 -81.22
C TYR A 632 -16.99 20.75 -82.11
N TYR A 633 -16.98 20.97 -83.41
CA TYR A 633 -16.64 19.98 -84.42
C TYR A 633 -15.33 20.39 -85.09
N PRO A 634 -14.24 19.63 -84.91
CA PRO A 634 -12.97 19.92 -85.55
C PRO A 634 -13.10 20.00 -87.06
N SER A 635 -12.49 21.01 -87.68
CA SER A 635 -12.38 21.10 -89.12
C SER A 635 -11.52 19.95 -89.67
N LYS A 636 -11.67 19.66 -90.98
CA LYS A 636 -10.87 18.63 -91.65
C LYS A 636 -9.37 18.91 -91.51
N GLU A 637 -8.97 20.16 -91.67
CA GLU A 637 -7.57 20.59 -91.58
C GLU A 637 -6.99 20.36 -90.17
N GLU A 638 -7.74 20.70 -89.12
CA GLU A 638 -7.34 20.44 -87.72
C GLU A 638 -7.20 18.94 -87.45
N LEU A 639 -8.17 18.13 -87.90
CA LEU A 639 -8.12 16.68 -87.74
C LEU A 639 -6.92 16.06 -88.48
N HIS A 640 -6.58 16.57 -89.66
CA HIS A 640 -5.40 16.13 -90.42
C HIS A 640 -4.10 16.52 -89.75
N ASN A 641 -4.02 17.73 -89.19
CA ASN A 641 -2.86 18.22 -88.45
C ASN A 641 -2.62 17.36 -87.19
N ILE A 642 -3.67 17.14 -86.39
CA ILE A 642 -3.58 16.30 -85.19
C ILE A 642 -3.25 14.84 -85.55
N SER A 643 -3.84 14.32 -86.62
CA SER A 643 -3.49 13.00 -87.15
C SER A 643 -2.01 12.88 -87.49
N ASN A 644 -1.41 13.90 -88.10
CA ASN A 644 0.02 13.94 -88.42
C ASN A 644 0.89 14.05 -87.16
N GLN A 645 0.48 14.89 -86.20
CA GLN A 645 1.16 15.01 -84.92
C GLN A 645 1.16 13.69 -84.14
N PHE A 646 0.03 12.99 -84.11
CA PHE A 646 -0.09 11.66 -83.50
C PHE A 646 0.84 10.63 -84.16
N LEU A 647 0.88 10.58 -85.50
CA LEU A 647 1.80 9.69 -86.22
C LEU A 647 3.26 9.98 -85.87
N LYS A 648 3.68 11.26 -85.86
CA LYS A 648 5.03 11.68 -85.49
C LYS A 648 5.38 11.31 -84.04
N ALA A 649 4.47 11.56 -83.10
CA ALA A 649 4.64 11.23 -81.69
C ALA A 649 4.83 9.72 -81.48
N ASN A 650 4.22 8.89 -82.33
CA ASN A 650 4.35 7.44 -82.31
C ASN A 650 5.49 6.94 -83.24
N GLY A 651 6.38 7.81 -83.72
CA GLY A 651 7.57 7.44 -84.47
C GLY A 651 7.36 7.14 -85.97
N TYR A 652 6.24 7.56 -86.54
CA TYR A 652 5.92 7.36 -87.97
C TYR A 652 6.18 8.62 -88.80
N THR A 653 6.96 8.46 -89.89
CA THR A 653 7.14 9.47 -90.96
C THR A 653 6.44 8.99 -92.24
N PRO A 654 5.22 9.48 -92.55
CA PRO A 654 4.41 8.92 -93.62
C PRO A 654 4.76 9.49 -95.02
N ARG A 655 4.55 8.68 -96.07
CA ARG A 655 4.64 9.13 -97.48
C ARG A 655 3.34 9.87 -97.87
N LYS A 656 3.41 10.84 -98.78
CA LYS A 656 2.25 11.70 -99.19
C LYS A 656 0.97 10.93 -99.57
N TYR A 657 1.10 9.74 -100.17
CA TYR A 657 -0.04 8.94 -100.64
C TYR A 657 -0.76 8.19 -99.49
N ASP A 658 -0.01 7.64 -98.53
CA ASP A 658 -0.56 6.86 -97.41
C ASP A 658 -1.27 7.75 -96.37
N LEU A 659 -0.90 9.03 -96.30
CA LEU A 659 -1.55 10.06 -95.48
C LEU A 659 -3.02 10.29 -95.87
N SER A 660 -3.35 10.27 -97.16
CA SER A 660 -4.71 10.56 -97.65
C SER A 660 -5.72 9.53 -97.15
N ALA A 661 -5.36 8.24 -97.20
CA ALA A 661 -6.24 7.16 -96.74
C ALA A 661 -6.42 7.19 -95.21
N TYR A 662 -5.35 7.48 -94.46
CA TYR A 662 -5.40 7.63 -93.01
C TYR A 662 -6.28 8.81 -92.57
N TYR A 663 -6.14 9.96 -93.23
CA TYR A 663 -6.98 11.14 -93.00
C TYR A 663 -8.45 10.86 -93.27
N LYS A 664 -8.78 10.19 -94.39
CA LYS A 664 -10.16 9.85 -94.71
C LYS A 664 -10.77 8.91 -93.66
N LYS A 665 -10.02 7.92 -93.19
CA LYS A 665 -10.45 7.01 -92.11
C LYS A 665 -10.72 7.76 -90.82
N ASN A 666 -9.86 8.70 -90.42
CA ASN A 666 -10.06 9.50 -89.22
C ASN A 666 -11.23 10.48 -89.35
N GLU A 667 -11.46 11.07 -90.54
CA GLU A 667 -12.67 11.86 -90.81
C GLU A 667 -13.95 11.05 -90.59
N ASP A 668 -13.99 9.81 -91.09
CA ASP A 668 -15.15 8.92 -90.96
C ASP A 668 -15.35 8.44 -89.51
N LEU A 669 -14.26 8.28 -88.74
CA LEU A 669 -14.32 8.02 -87.30
C LEU A 669 -14.87 9.22 -86.53
N GLN A 670 -14.41 10.44 -86.85
CA GLN A 670 -14.84 11.65 -86.17
C GLN A 670 -16.33 11.93 -86.37
N GLN A 671 -16.90 11.60 -87.54
CA GLN A 671 -18.34 11.76 -87.80
C GLN A 671 -19.24 10.86 -86.92
N LYS A 672 -18.68 9.77 -86.37
CA LYS A 672 -19.38 8.86 -85.46
C LYS A 672 -19.32 9.32 -84.00
N LEU A 673 -18.58 10.39 -83.71
CA LEU A 673 -18.36 10.92 -82.37
C LEU A 673 -19.12 12.25 -82.20
N SER A 674 -20.03 12.30 -81.22
CA SER A 674 -20.64 13.56 -80.75
C SER A 674 -20.04 13.94 -79.42
N VAL A 675 -19.60 15.20 -79.25
CA VAL A 675 -18.94 15.69 -78.03
C VAL A 675 -19.65 16.93 -77.52
N THR A 676 -20.11 16.88 -76.27
CA THR A 676 -20.63 18.05 -75.55
C THR A 676 -19.66 18.47 -74.46
N THR A 677 -19.21 19.71 -74.50
CA THR A 677 -18.29 20.27 -73.49
C THR A 677 -19.03 21.19 -72.54
N HIS A 678 -18.81 20.99 -71.24
CA HIS A 678 -19.32 21.81 -70.15
C HIS A 678 -18.13 22.49 -69.49
N PHE A 679 -18.20 23.81 -69.35
CA PHE A 679 -17.20 24.63 -68.65
C PHE A 679 -17.84 25.16 -67.37
N TYR A 680 -17.29 24.75 -66.22
CA TYR A 680 -17.72 25.25 -64.93
C TYR A 680 -16.64 26.18 -64.38
N HIS A 681 -17.01 27.42 -64.13
CA HIS A 681 -16.16 28.38 -63.44
C HIS A 681 -16.42 28.27 -61.94
N LEU A 682 -15.45 27.77 -61.20
CA LEU A 682 -15.57 27.41 -59.80
C LEU A 682 -14.76 28.35 -58.90
N GLU A 683 -15.26 28.57 -57.69
CA GLU A 683 -14.49 29.07 -56.55
C GLU A 683 -14.45 27.95 -55.50
N LEU A 684 -13.26 27.38 -55.29
CA LEU A 684 -13.01 26.34 -54.31
C LEU A 684 -12.51 26.99 -53.02
N SER A 685 -13.15 26.67 -51.90
CA SER A 685 -12.66 27.08 -50.58
C SER A 685 -11.92 25.94 -49.92
N TYR A 686 -10.83 26.25 -49.24
CA TYR A 686 -9.99 25.30 -48.54
C TYR A 686 -10.08 25.49 -47.03
N TYR A 687 -9.67 24.46 -46.30
CA TYR A 687 -9.77 24.45 -44.85
C TYR A 687 -8.94 25.55 -44.17
N ASN A 688 -7.79 25.93 -44.75
CA ASN A 688 -6.98 27.04 -44.25
C ASN A 688 -7.57 28.43 -44.53
N GLY A 689 -8.77 28.51 -45.11
CA GLY A 689 -9.45 29.76 -45.47
C GLY A 689 -9.06 30.29 -46.85
N ASN A 690 -8.10 29.68 -47.54
CA ASN A 690 -7.75 30.09 -48.90
C ASN A 690 -8.90 29.79 -49.86
N LYS A 691 -8.98 30.61 -50.90
CA LYS A 691 -9.93 30.44 -52.00
C LYS A 691 -9.20 30.42 -53.32
N GLU A 692 -9.51 29.46 -54.17
CA GLU A 692 -8.95 29.33 -55.51
C GLU A 692 -10.05 29.39 -56.56
N LYS A 693 -9.83 30.18 -57.61
CA LYS A 693 -10.71 30.18 -58.78
C LYS A 693 -10.16 29.23 -59.82
N VAL A 694 -10.98 28.29 -60.29
CA VAL A 694 -10.59 27.30 -61.29
C VAL A 694 -11.66 27.15 -62.37
N THR A 695 -11.26 26.65 -63.52
CA THR A 695 -12.16 26.29 -64.62
C THR A 695 -12.13 24.77 -64.82
N LEU A 696 -13.23 24.10 -64.47
CA LEU A 696 -13.40 22.65 -64.68
C LEU A 696 -14.01 22.42 -66.07
N VAL A 697 -13.36 21.60 -66.87
CA VAL A 697 -13.83 21.20 -68.20
C VAL A 697 -14.30 19.75 -68.15
N HIS A 698 -15.56 19.53 -68.49
CA HIS A 698 -16.19 18.22 -68.57
C HIS A 698 -16.71 17.97 -69.98
N LYS A 699 -16.08 17.03 -70.68
CA LYS A 699 -16.47 16.62 -72.03
C LYS A 699 -17.19 15.29 -71.97
N ARG A 700 -18.45 15.25 -72.39
CA ARG A 700 -19.22 14.02 -72.57
C ARG A 700 -19.25 13.68 -74.04
N PHE A 701 -19.00 12.43 -74.38
CA PHE A 701 -19.00 12.01 -75.76
C PHE A 701 -19.82 10.74 -75.96
N THR A 702 -20.45 10.61 -77.13
CA THR A 702 -21.27 9.44 -77.47
C THR A 702 -20.96 9.03 -78.90
N GLY A 703 -20.85 7.73 -79.17
CA GLY A 703 -20.60 7.23 -80.53
C GLY A 703 -20.54 5.71 -80.61
N ASN A 704 -20.86 5.16 -81.78
CA ASN A 704 -20.68 3.73 -82.08
C ASN A 704 -19.26 3.50 -82.61
N LEU A 705 -18.30 3.49 -81.69
CA LEU A 705 -16.87 3.31 -81.97
C LEU A 705 -16.38 2.00 -81.35
N SER A 706 -15.74 1.14 -82.14
CA SER A 706 -15.04 -0.04 -81.62
C SER A 706 -13.82 0.43 -80.83
N LYS A 707 -13.83 0.23 -79.50
CA LYS A 707 -12.81 0.78 -78.58
C LYS A 707 -11.41 0.17 -78.79
N ASP A 708 -11.32 -1.02 -79.39
CA ASP A 708 -10.06 -1.77 -79.46
C ASP A 708 -9.03 -1.16 -80.43
N ASN A 709 -9.47 -0.36 -81.42
CA ASN A 709 -8.61 0.11 -82.52
C ASN A 709 -8.62 1.64 -82.73
N ILE A 710 -9.00 2.42 -81.71
CA ILE A 710 -9.01 3.89 -81.77
C ILE A 710 -8.25 4.54 -80.61
N SER A 711 -7.72 5.73 -80.83
CA SER A 711 -7.16 6.63 -79.81
C SER A 711 -8.04 7.87 -79.72
N LEU A 712 -8.47 8.21 -78.50
CA LEU A 712 -9.14 9.47 -78.21
C LEU A 712 -8.09 10.49 -77.75
N LEU A 713 -7.96 11.59 -78.49
CA LEU A 713 -6.99 12.64 -78.21
C LEU A 713 -7.71 13.96 -77.94
N GLU A 714 -7.42 14.56 -76.80
CA GLU A 714 -7.81 15.93 -76.51
C GLU A 714 -6.68 16.85 -76.96
N PHE A 715 -7.04 17.84 -77.77
CA PHE A 715 -6.17 18.96 -78.08
C PHE A 715 -6.49 20.13 -77.16
N VAL A 716 -5.51 20.56 -76.37
CA VAL A 716 -5.60 21.78 -75.56
C VAL A 716 -4.64 22.83 -76.13
N PRO A 717 -5.13 23.98 -76.64
CA PRO A 717 -4.27 24.98 -77.25
C PRO A 717 -3.23 25.51 -76.25
N LYS A 718 -1.99 25.73 -76.72
CA LYS A 718 -0.89 26.26 -75.90
C LYS A 718 -1.26 27.55 -75.17
N GLY A 719 -1.96 28.47 -75.85
CA GLY A 719 -2.42 29.73 -75.24
C GLY A 719 -3.42 29.55 -74.08
N VAL A 720 -4.14 28.43 -74.03
CA VAL A 720 -5.01 28.06 -72.89
C VAL A 720 -4.15 27.58 -71.72
N VAL A 721 -3.17 26.71 -71.97
CA VAL A 721 -2.26 26.18 -70.94
C VAL A 721 -1.35 27.26 -70.37
N GLU A 722 -0.81 28.14 -71.21
CA GLU A 722 -0.03 29.32 -70.78
C GLU A 722 -0.87 30.29 -69.94
N SER A 723 -2.13 30.54 -70.32
CA SER A 723 -3.04 31.41 -69.55
C SER A 723 -3.44 30.80 -68.19
N ALA A 724 -3.49 29.46 -68.10
CA ALA A 724 -3.88 28.74 -66.90
C ALA A 724 -2.72 28.36 -65.99
N GLY A 725 -1.46 28.57 -66.43
CA GLY A 725 -0.25 28.23 -65.68
C GLY A 725 0.07 26.72 -65.63
N LYS A 726 -0.92 25.84 -65.42
CA LYS A 726 -0.73 24.38 -65.35
C LYS A 726 -2.02 23.61 -65.62
N LEU A 727 -2.00 22.59 -66.48
CA LEU A 727 -3.16 21.70 -66.68
C LEU A 727 -3.17 20.57 -65.64
N GLN A 728 -4.31 20.34 -64.97
CA GLN A 728 -4.52 19.22 -64.06
C GLN A 728 -5.58 18.28 -64.60
N ILE A 729 -5.23 17.02 -64.83
CA ILE A 729 -6.11 16.05 -65.48
C ILE A 729 -6.65 15.07 -64.44
N ILE A 730 -7.98 14.84 -64.43
CA ILE A 730 -8.63 13.92 -63.49
C ILE A 730 -8.76 12.52 -64.12
N THR A 731 -9.07 12.44 -65.42
CA THR A 731 -9.18 11.18 -66.16
C THR A 731 -7.81 10.61 -66.54
N LYS A 732 -7.64 9.28 -66.53
CA LYS A 732 -6.38 8.61 -66.91
C LYS A 732 -5.92 9.03 -68.32
N ASN A 733 -4.65 9.39 -68.46
CA ASN A 733 -4.12 9.99 -69.68
C ASN A 733 -2.63 9.67 -69.94
N GLU A 734 -2.20 9.90 -71.18
CA GLU A 734 -0.81 9.88 -71.66
C GLU A 734 -0.55 11.19 -72.44
N VAL A 735 0.47 11.97 -72.05
CA VAL A 735 0.83 13.21 -72.76
C VAL A 735 1.76 12.85 -73.92
N LEU A 736 1.35 13.14 -75.15
CA LEU A 736 2.10 12.72 -76.35
C LEU A 736 3.09 13.78 -76.86
N LEU A 737 2.80 15.08 -76.69
CA LEU A 737 3.60 16.20 -77.23
C LEU A 737 3.53 17.46 -76.35
N ASP A 738 4.51 18.36 -76.54
CA ASP A 738 4.69 19.62 -75.78
C ASP A 738 3.56 20.66 -75.99
N ASP A 739 2.93 20.68 -77.17
CA ASP A 739 1.62 21.33 -77.35
C ASP A 739 0.60 20.27 -76.92
N PRO A 740 -0.14 20.43 -75.80
CA PRO A 740 -0.70 19.29 -75.07
C PRO A 740 -1.76 18.55 -75.87
N LEU A 741 -1.26 17.59 -76.66
CA LEU A 741 -2.00 16.55 -77.32
C LEU A 741 -2.00 15.38 -76.36
N ILE A 742 -3.14 15.18 -75.73
CA ILE A 742 -3.26 14.26 -74.63
C ILE A 742 -4.10 13.09 -75.10
N ARG A 743 -3.51 11.91 -75.08
CA ARG A 743 -4.24 10.67 -75.26
C ARG A 743 -4.97 10.32 -73.98
N PHE A 744 -6.25 10.01 -74.10
CA PHE A 744 -7.09 9.63 -72.98
C PHE A 744 -7.53 8.19 -73.11
N GLU A 745 -7.51 7.48 -71.98
CA GLU A 745 -8.08 6.14 -71.83
C GLU A 745 -9.33 6.26 -70.95
N PRO A 746 -10.50 6.52 -71.55
CA PRO A 746 -11.72 6.74 -70.78
C PRO A 746 -12.20 5.46 -70.09
N GLU A 747 -12.34 5.51 -68.76
CA GLU A 747 -13.10 4.50 -68.00
C GLU A 747 -14.61 4.62 -68.25
N ASN A 748 -15.09 5.83 -68.55
CA ASN A 748 -16.49 6.20 -68.84
C ASN A 748 -16.57 7.08 -70.10
N ASP A 749 -17.76 7.35 -70.62
CA ASP A 749 -17.99 8.19 -71.81
C ASP A 749 -17.80 9.72 -71.56
N SER A 750 -16.82 10.07 -70.72
CA SER A 750 -16.49 11.45 -70.35
C SER A 750 -15.02 11.68 -70.02
N ILE A 751 -14.51 12.88 -70.29
CA ILE A 751 -13.18 13.37 -69.92
C ILE A 751 -13.33 14.59 -69.00
N VAL A 752 -12.54 14.65 -67.93
CA VAL A 752 -12.57 15.75 -66.96
C VAL A 752 -11.15 16.26 -66.67
N TYR A 753 -10.96 17.57 -66.76
CA TYR A 753 -9.72 18.25 -66.36
C TYR A 753 -9.98 19.65 -65.80
N ILE A 754 -9.03 20.17 -65.02
CA ILE A 754 -9.06 21.47 -64.33
C ILE A 754 -7.97 22.37 -64.90
N LEU A 755 -8.33 23.63 -65.15
CA LEU A 755 -7.44 24.72 -65.48
C LEU A 755 -7.45 25.73 -64.31
N PRO A 756 -6.30 26.07 -63.71
CA PRO A 756 -6.20 27.11 -62.71
C PRO A 756 -6.64 28.46 -63.29
N GLY A 757 -7.33 29.24 -62.47
CA GLY A 757 -7.88 30.53 -62.88
C GLY A 757 -9.23 30.46 -63.59
N HIS A 758 -9.82 31.63 -63.78
CA HIS A 758 -11.07 31.80 -64.52
C HIS A 758 -10.74 32.10 -65.99
N ILE A 759 -10.72 31.06 -66.83
CA ILE A 759 -10.36 31.21 -68.25
C ILE A 759 -11.57 31.67 -69.05
N PRO A 760 -11.54 32.79 -69.78
CA PRO A 760 -12.68 33.26 -70.57
C PRO A 760 -13.12 32.23 -71.61
N TYR A 761 -14.44 32.09 -71.79
CA TYR A 761 -15.06 31.14 -72.71
C TYR A 761 -14.49 31.18 -74.15
N ASP A 762 -14.18 32.36 -74.70
CA ASP A 762 -13.65 32.49 -76.06
C ASP A 762 -12.29 31.81 -76.26
N LYS A 763 -11.46 31.73 -75.22
CA LYS A 763 -10.19 30.98 -75.26
C LYS A 763 -10.42 29.46 -75.18
N LEU A 764 -11.50 29.04 -74.52
CA LEU A 764 -11.82 27.63 -74.28
C LEU A 764 -12.45 26.93 -75.49
N LYS A 765 -13.09 27.69 -76.40
CA LYS A 765 -13.68 27.13 -77.64
C LYS A 765 -12.71 26.33 -78.50
N GLY A 766 -11.41 26.61 -78.41
CA GLY A 766 -10.38 25.89 -79.17
C GLY A 766 -10.05 24.49 -78.65
N THR A 767 -10.52 24.09 -77.46
CA THR A 767 -10.26 22.73 -76.96
C THR A 767 -11.22 21.73 -77.59
N HIS A 768 -10.71 20.62 -78.12
CA HIS A 768 -11.56 19.63 -78.78
C HIS A 768 -11.01 18.21 -78.72
N LEU A 769 -11.95 17.26 -78.73
CA LEU A 769 -11.69 15.84 -78.66
C LEU A 769 -11.79 15.22 -80.05
N VAL A 770 -10.77 14.46 -80.45
CA VAL A 770 -10.71 13.77 -81.73
C VAL A 770 -10.48 12.27 -81.56
N ALA A 771 -11.14 11.47 -82.40
CA ALA A 771 -10.97 10.03 -82.48
C ALA A 771 -10.11 9.65 -83.69
N LEU A 772 -8.97 9.00 -83.45
CA LEU A 772 -8.04 8.57 -84.49
C LEU A 772 -7.93 7.04 -84.53
N SER A 773 -7.68 6.47 -85.72
CA SER A 773 -7.39 5.05 -85.90
C SER A 773 -6.00 4.67 -85.35
N ASN A 774 -5.93 3.61 -84.54
CA ASN A 774 -4.67 2.97 -84.10
C ASN A 774 -4.06 2.06 -85.16
N GLU A 775 -4.89 1.56 -86.09
CA GLU A 775 -4.42 0.74 -87.21
C GLU A 775 -3.63 1.60 -88.20
N ILE A 776 -2.31 1.64 -88.01
CA ILE A 776 -1.36 2.28 -88.89
C ILE A 776 -0.89 1.22 -89.89
N HIS A 777 -1.69 0.92 -90.90
CA HIS A 777 -1.24 0.12 -92.05
C HIS A 777 -0.32 0.99 -92.92
N LEU A 778 0.91 1.16 -92.46
CA LEU A 778 2.03 1.67 -93.24
C LEU A 778 3.02 0.52 -93.37
N GLU A 779 3.22 0.00 -94.58
CA GLU A 779 3.97 -1.24 -94.83
C GLU A 779 5.35 -1.25 -94.15
N ARG A 780 5.55 -2.24 -93.27
CA ARG A 780 6.85 -2.63 -92.71
C ARG A 780 7.64 -3.40 -93.78
N ILE A 781 8.76 -2.87 -94.27
CA ILE A 781 9.73 -3.74 -94.96
C ILE A 781 10.62 -4.40 -93.90
N LYS A 782 10.49 -5.73 -93.82
CA LYS A 782 11.38 -6.64 -93.12
C LYS A 782 12.79 -6.60 -93.75
N SER A 783 13.78 -6.65 -92.88
CA SER A 783 15.17 -7.08 -93.09
C SER A 783 15.48 -7.79 -94.42
N VAL A 784 16.49 -7.28 -95.14
CA VAL A 784 17.32 -8.09 -96.03
C VAL A 784 18.79 -7.83 -95.70
N THR A 785 19.46 -8.93 -95.42
CA THR A 785 20.88 -9.14 -95.14
C THR A 785 21.76 -8.90 -96.37
N GLY A 786 22.99 -8.41 -96.15
CA GLY A 786 24.14 -8.77 -96.98
C GLY A 786 24.44 -7.93 -98.23
N PHE A 787 25.55 -7.19 -98.18
CA PHE A 787 26.49 -6.87 -99.27
C PHE A 787 25.97 -6.55 -100.68
N SER A 788 26.20 -5.31 -101.13
CA SER A 788 26.75 -4.99 -102.47
C SER A 788 27.11 -3.49 -102.58
N ILE A 789 28.32 -3.14 -102.15
CA ILE A 789 29.01 -1.91 -102.58
C ILE A 789 29.92 -2.33 -103.74
N ALA A 790 29.40 -2.27 -104.95
CA ALA A 790 30.15 -2.16 -106.21
C ALA A 790 29.15 -2.24 -107.36
N GLU A 791 28.64 -1.08 -107.83
CA GLU A 791 28.17 -0.81 -109.21
C GLU A 791 27.25 0.44 -109.29
N LEU A 792 27.58 1.58 -108.67
CA LEU A 792 26.73 2.77 -108.89
C LEU A 792 27.39 4.15 -109.05
N PHE A 793 28.70 4.33 -108.89
CA PHE A 793 29.29 5.65 -109.10
C PHE A 793 30.63 5.60 -109.85
N HIS A 794 30.53 5.37 -111.16
CA HIS A 794 31.55 5.76 -112.13
C HIS A 794 31.84 7.26 -112.02
N LEU A 795 32.89 7.65 -111.29
CA LEU A 795 33.45 9.00 -111.39
C LEU A 795 34.99 8.98 -111.41
N LYS A 796 35.50 9.75 -112.37
CA LYS A 796 36.80 9.66 -113.02
C LYS A 796 37.53 10.99 -112.79
N ASP A 797 38.12 11.19 -111.62
CA ASP A 797 39.35 12.00 -111.49
C ASP A 797 39.97 11.93 -110.09
N LYS A 798 41.29 11.75 -110.02
CA LYS A 798 42.03 11.40 -108.79
C LYS A 798 42.51 12.60 -107.97
N THR A 799 42.25 13.83 -108.40
CA THR A 799 42.77 15.05 -107.77
C THR A 799 41.76 15.78 -106.89
N SER A 800 40.46 15.49 -107.02
CA SER A 800 39.42 16.02 -106.11
C SER A 800 39.11 15.08 -104.93
N VAL A 801 39.54 13.82 -105.01
CA VAL A 801 39.39 12.82 -103.93
C VAL A 801 40.37 13.11 -102.79
N ALA A 802 41.59 13.58 -103.08
CA ALA A 802 42.56 13.97 -102.06
C ALA A 802 42.14 15.25 -101.32
N PHE A 803 41.48 16.19 -101.98
CA PHE A 803 41.00 17.43 -101.36
C PHE A 803 39.78 17.17 -100.46
N VAL A 804 38.88 16.26 -100.86
CA VAL A 804 37.74 15.84 -100.03
C VAL A 804 38.19 14.96 -98.86
N ILE A 805 39.19 14.08 -99.03
CA ILE A 805 39.79 13.32 -97.92
C ILE A 805 40.57 14.23 -96.98
N ALA A 806 41.32 15.22 -97.48
CA ALA A 806 42.01 16.21 -96.64
C ALA A 806 41.01 17.13 -95.91
N LEU A 807 39.90 17.52 -96.53
CA LEU A 807 38.84 18.29 -95.87
C LEU A 807 38.12 17.44 -94.82
N ILE A 808 37.87 16.15 -95.09
CA ILE A 808 37.31 15.20 -94.11
C ILE A 808 38.31 14.97 -92.97
N VAL A 809 39.62 14.90 -93.23
CA VAL A 809 40.65 14.75 -92.19
C VAL A 809 40.85 16.03 -91.39
N VAL A 810 40.75 17.22 -91.99
CA VAL A 810 40.79 18.52 -91.28
C VAL A 810 39.49 18.78 -90.51
N VAL A 811 38.34 18.34 -91.02
CA VAL A 811 37.06 18.37 -90.29
C VAL A 811 37.04 17.32 -89.18
N VAL A 812 37.64 16.12 -89.37
CA VAL A 812 37.75 15.07 -88.35
C VAL A 812 38.82 15.42 -87.29
N LEU A 813 39.93 16.07 -87.67
CA LEU A 813 40.93 16.61 -86.73
C LEU A 813 40.44 17.86 -86.02
N GLY A 814 39.69 18.73 -86.69
CA GLY A 814 38.99 19.87 -86.09
C GLY A 814 37.85 19.43 -85.16
N TYR A 815 37.14 18.36 -85.52
CA TYR A 815 36.17 17.67 -84.68
C TYR A 815 36.83 17.02 -83.46
N TYR A 816 38.03 16.44 -83.61
CA TYR A 816 38.80 15.87 -82.49
C TYR A 816 39.44 16.93 -81.56
N LEU A 817 39.88 18.08 -82.09
CA LEU A 817 40.44 19.20 -81.32
C LEU A 817 39.37 20.06 -80.63
N LEU A 818 38.14 20.10 -81.12
CA LEU A 818 37.00 20.71 -80.42
C LEU A 818 36.28 19.74 -79.48
N HIS A 819 36.55 18.42 -79.56
CA HIS A 819 36.08 17.42 -78.59
C HIS A 819 37.02 17.20 -77.39
N SER A 820 38.21 17.81 -77.36
CA SER A 820 39.15 17.74 -76.22
C SER A 820 39.00 18.85 -75.18
N LEU A 821 38.06 19.79 -75.39
CA LEU A 821 37.52 20.65 -74.33
C LEU A 821 36.02 20.33 -74.19
N GLY A 822 35.72 19.49 -73.21
CA GLY A 822 34.42 18.88 -73.05
C GLY A 822 33.32 19.86 -72.64
N PHE A 823 32.12 19.69 -73.20
CA PHE A 823 30.91 20.07 -72.47
C PHE A 823 29.58 19.41 -72.89
N ILE A 824 29.32 19.02 -74.16
CA ILE A 824 27.90 18.79 -74.55
C ILE A 824 27.54 17.41 -75.15
N ALA A 825 28.49 16.58 -75.62
CA ALA A 825 28.17 15.21 -76.07
C ALA A 825 28.29 14.13 -74.96
N ARG A 826 28.76 14.50 -73.75
CA ARG A 826 28.78 13.66 -72.54
C ARG A 826 27.55 13.86 -71.64
N VAL A 827 26.49 14.51 -72.13
CA VAL A 827 25.36 14.93 -71.28
C VAL A 827 24.06 14.14 -71.55
N TRP A 828 23.94 13.35 -72.63
CA TRP A 828 22.67 12.62 -72.87
C TRP A 828 22.79 11.10 -73.03
N GLY A 829 23.94 10.56 -73.46
CA GLY A 829 24.24 9.12 -73.36
C GLY A 829 24.88 8.69 -72.03
N LEU A 830 25.43 9.65 -71.28
CA LEU A 830 26.01 9.50 -69.93
C LEU A 830 25.04 9.98 -68.84
N VAL A 831 23.75 10.18 -69.12
CA VAL A 831 22.79 10.48 -68.05
C VAL A 831 22.03 9.22 -67.63
N LYS A 832 21.66 8.32 -68.55
CA LYS A 832 21.13 6.99 -68.17
C LYS A 832 22.21 5.98 -67.77
N GLY A 833 23.32 5.88 -68.51
CA GLY A 833 24.42 4.96 -68.14
C GLY A 833 25.21 5.37 -66.90
N ARG A 834 25.22 6.66 -66.54
CA ARG A 834 25.90 7.18 -65.34
C ARG A 834 24.97 7.23 -64.13
N GLN A 835 23.64 7.30 -64.34
CA GLN A 835 22.67 7.01 -63.29
C GLN A 835 22.71 5.53 -62.93
N ASP A 836 22.66 4.61 -63.90
CA ASP A 836 22.80 3.17 -63.63
C ASP A 836 24.15 2.85 -62.98
N TYR A 837 25.27 3.39 -63.47
CA TYR A 837 26.58 3.16 -62.85
C TYR A 837 26.67 3.70 -61.41
N ARG A 838 26.18 4.92 -61.13
CA ARG A 838 26.16 5.48 -59.77
C ARG A 838 25.17 4.75 -58.86
N ALA A 839 24.04 4.31 -59.39
CA ALA A 839 23.06 3.52 -58.65
C ALA A 839 23.61 2.13 -58.34
N ILE A 840 24.33 1.49 -59.27
CA ILE A 840 25.05 0.23 -59.02
C ILE A 840 26.18 0.44 -58.01
N GLU A 841 27.00 1.49 -58.12
CA GLU A 841 28.08 1.79 -57.16
C GLU A 841 27.52 2.03 -55.75
N LYS A 842 26.41 2.78 -55.64
CA LYS A 842 25.68 2.96 -54.38
C LYS A 842 25.06 1.66 -53.89
N LEU A 843 24.45 0.86 -54.77
CA LEU A 843 23.90 -0.45 -54.41
C LEU A 843 24.99 -1.38 -53.89
N GLN A 844 26.17 -1.40 -54.50
CA GLN A 844 27.32 -2.19 -54.05
C GLN A 844 27.87 -1.71 -52.70
N ALA A 845 27.88 -0.39 -52.47
CA ALA A 845 28.21 0.17 -51.15
C ALA A 845 27.17 -0.24 -50.10
N LEU A 846 25.88 -0.11 -50.40
CA LEU A 846 24.78 -0.53 -49.51
C LEU A 846 24.81 -2.05 -49.27
N ILE A 847 25.10 -2.87 -50.28
CA ILE A 847 25.25 -4.33 -50.16
C ILE A 847 26.39 -4.64 -49.20
N SER A 848 27.54 -3.97 -49.36
CA SER A 848 28.69 -4.16 -48.47
C SER A 848 28.36 -3.72 -47.04
N GLU A 849 27.69 -2.58 -46.88
CA GLU A 849 27.27 -2.06 -45.59
C GLU A 849 26.23 -2.97 -44.91
N ALA A 850 25.26 -3.50 -45.65
CA ALA A 850 24.29 -4.45 -45.11
C ALA A 850 24.97 -5.75 -44.67
N LYS A 851 25.90 -6.29 -45.48
CA LYS A 851 26.69 -7.47 -45.10
C LYS A 851 27.56 -7.20 -43.87
N GLU A 852 28.15 -6.02 -43.75
CA GLU A 852 28.91 -5.61 -42.57
C GLU A 852 28.03 -5.51 -41.30
N ASN A 853 26.85 -4.89 -41.43
CA ASN A 853 25.89 -4.82 -40.33
C ASN A 853 25.39 -6.21 -39.92
N LEU A 854 25.18 -7.13 -40.88
CA LEU A 854 24.84 -8.53 -40.58
C LEU A 854 25.98 -9.24 -39.84
N ASN A 855 27.23 -9.03 -40.24
CA ASN A 855 28.40 -9.58 -39.53
C ASN A 855 28.55 -9.01 -38.11
N ARG A 856 28.11 -7.76 -37.89
CA ARG A 856 28.04 -7.12 -36.57
C ARG A 856 26.77 -7.48 -35.78
N ASN A 857 25.95 -8.39 -36.30
CA ASN A 857 24.66 -8.81 -35.74
C ASN A 857 23.62 -7.67 -35.60
N GLU A 858 23.76 -6.59 -36.37
CA GLU A 858 22.87 -5.42 -36.40
C GLU A 858 21.77 -5.58 -37.47
N VAL A 859 20.97 -6.65 -37.34
CA VAL A 859 20.04 -7.10 -38.40
C VAL A 859 19.01 -6.05 -38.81
N ASP A 860 18.54 -5.18 -37.89
CA ASP A 860 17.57 -4.14 -38.24
C ASP A 860 18.15 -3.03 -39.12
N LYS A 861 19.44 -2.69 -38.93
CA LYS A 861 20.12 -1.73 -39.80
C LYS A 861 20.28 -2.32 -41.19
N ALA A 862 20.67 -3.60 -41.28
CA ALA A 862 20.73 -4.31 -42.56
C ALA A 862 19.36 -4.36 -43.28
N VAL A 863 18.24 -4.52 -42.56
CA VAL A 863 16.88 -4.46 -43.14
C VAL A 863 16.53 -3.07 -43.66
N VAL A 864 16.92 -2.00 -42.95
CA VAL A 864 16.71 -0.62 -43.41
C VAL A 864 17.52 -0.34 -44.67
N ILE A 865 18.80 -0.72 -44.66
CA ILE A 865 19.69 -0.59 -45.82
C ILE A 865 19.15 -1.42 -47.00
N PHE A 866 18.63 -2.63 -46.76
CA PHE A 866 18.01 -3.45 -47.81
C PHE A 866 16.79 -2.80 -48.45
N LYS A 867 15.93 -2.13 -47.66
CA LYS A 867 14.81 -1.33 -48.21
C LYS A 867 15.30 -0.14 -49.03
N GLU A 868 16.42 0.45 -48.63
CA GLU A 868 17.07 1.51 -49.41
C GLU A 868 17.65 0.97 -50.73
N MET A 869 18.18 -0.26 -50.74
CA MET A 869 18.57 -0.95 -51.97
C MET A 869 17.38 -1.15 -52.92
N GLU A 870 16.19 -1.50 -52.43
CA GLU A 870 15.00 -1.66 -53.29
C GLU A 870 14.65 -0.37 -54.05
N LEU A 871 14.84 0.80 -53.43
CA LEU A 871 14.60 2.09 -54.07
C LEU A 871 15.55 2.31 -55.25
N PHE A 872 16.85 2.09 -55.07
CA PHE A 872 17.84 2.23 -56.13
C PHE A 872 17.75 1.11 -57.18
N PHE A 873 17.39 -0.10 -56.79
CA PHE A 873 17.19 -1.23 -57.68
C PHE A 873 16.02 -1.00 -58.66
N ASN A 874 14.95 -0.37 -58.19
CA ASN A 874 13.81 0.00 -59.01
C ASN A 874 14.12 1.13 -60.02
N GLU A 875 15.21 1.88 -59.85
CA GLU A 875 15.65 2.92 -60.79
C GLU A 875 16.55 2.38 -61.92
N LEU A 876 17.07 1.16 -61.80
CA LEU A 876 17.97 0.55 -62.77
C LEU A 876 17.25 0.09 -64.06
N SER A 877 17.95 0.12 -65.19
CA SER A 877 17.48 -0.55 -66.41
C SER A 877 17.47 -2.09 -66.28
N ASP A 878 16.66 -2.77 -67.09
CA ASP A 878 16.45 -4.22 -66.98
C ASP A 878 17.76 -5.04 -67.07
N LYS A 879 18.69 -4.62 -67.93
CA LYS A 879 20.02 -5.24 -68.07
C LYS A 879 20.90 -5.04 -66.83
N SER A 880 20.81 -3.87 -66.18
CA SER A 880 21.55 -3.53 -64.96
C SER A 880 20.99 -4.22 -63.72
N ARG A 881 19.67 -4.42 -63.65
CA ARG A 881 19.02 -5.21 -62.59
C ARG A 881 19.47 -6.66 -62.61
N GLU A 882 19.54 -7.27 -63.79
CA GLU A 882 19.97 -8.67 -63.94
C GLU A 882 21.40 -8.90 -63.39
N GLN A 883 22.27 -7.89 -63.50
CA GLN A 883 23.66 -7.97 -63.03
C GLN A 883 23.79 -7.96 -61.49
N ILE A 884 22.96 -7.23 -60.76
CA ILE A 884 23.09 -7.03 -59.29
C ILE A 884 22.07 -7.84 -58.47
N LEU A 885 21.03 -8.38 -59.12
CA LEU A 885 19.95 -9.12 -58.46
C LEU A 885 20.44 -10.33 -57.65
N GLY A 886 21.51 -11.00 -58.11
CA GLY A 886 22.12 -12.11 -57.37
C GLY A 886 22.66 -11.69 -56.00
N GLU A 887 23.38 -10.57 -55.94
CA GLU A 887 23.97 -10.05 -54.70
C GLU A 887 22.91 -9.52 -53.73
N ILE A 888 21.87 -8.86 -54.26
CA ILE A 888 20.74 -8.39 -53.45
C ILE A 888 19.97 -9.58 -52.86
N ARG A 889 19.72 -10.63 -53.65
CA ARG A 889 19.10 -11.87 -53.13
C ARG A 889 19.93 -12.51 -52.03
N GLU A 890 21.24 -12.55 -52.18
CA GLU A 890 22.13 -13.07 -51.15
C GLU A 890 22.01 -12.28 -49.83
N VAL A 891 21.94 -10.94 -49.88
CA VAL A 891 21.70 -10.10 -48.70
C VAL A 891 20.32 -10.37 -48.08
N ALA A 892 19.28 -10.51 -48.91
CA ALA A 892 17.93 -10.86 -48.44
C ALA A 892 17.91 -12.20 -47.69
N ASP A 893 18.61 -13.20 -48.23
CA ASP A 893 18.72 -14.53 -47.62
C ASP A 893 19.48 -14.48 -46.30
N GLN A 894 20.57 -13.71 -46.22
CA GLN A 894 21.32 -13.51 -44.96
C GLN A 894 20.51 -12.75 -43.90
N ILE A 895 19.73 -11.76 -44.30
CA ILE A 895 18.79 -11.06 -43.40
C ILE A 895 17.74 -12.03 -42.86
N ASN A 896 17.13 -12.83 -43.73
CA ASN A 896 16.12 -13.81 -43.34
C ASN A 896 16.72 -14.85 -42.37
N MET A 897 17.93 -15.35 -42.62
CA MET A 897 18.67 -16.23 -41.71
C MET A 897 18.94 -15.57 -40.35
N ALA A 898 19.48 -14.36 -40.34
CA ALA A 898 19.79 -13.65 -39.10
C ALA A 898 18.54 -13.30 -38.27
N LYS A 899 17.40 -13.03 -38.94
CA LYS A 899 16.10 -12.87 -38.26
C LYS A 899 15.57 -14.17 -37.68
N ILE A 900 15.72 -15.28 -38.38
CA ILE A 900 15.40 -16.60 -37.83
C ILE A 900 16.25 -16.85 -36.58
N ASP A 901 17.56 -16.61 -36.62
CA ASP A 901 18.44 -16.80 -35.46
C ASP A 901 18.06 -15.93 -34.26
N THR A 902 17.80 -14.64 -34.50
CA THR A 902 17.39 -13.71 -33.43
C THR A 902 16.06 -14.14 -32.80
N LEU A 903 15.07 -14.47 -33.64
CA LEU A 903 13.75 -14.89 -33.16
C LEU A 903 13.79 -16.26 -32.51
N PHE A 904 14.66 -17.15 -32.99
CA PHE A 904 14.86 -18.49 -32.42
C PHE A 904 15.37 -18.41 -31.00
N ASN A 905 16.43 -17.64 -30.75
CA ASN A 905 16.98 -17.48 -29.40
C ASN A 905 15.98 -16.84 -28.44
N ASN A 906 15.22 -15.85 -28.92
CA ASN A 906 14.14 -15.25 -28.14
C ASN A 906 13.02 -16.25 -27.86
N ALA A 907 12.62 -17.07 -28.83
CA ALA A 907 11.58 -18.08 -28.65
C ALA A 907 12.01 -19.17 -27.67
N VAL A 908 13.27 -19.63 -27.71
CA VAL A 908 13.84 -20.56 -26.71
C VAL A 908 13.79 -19.94 -25.31
N TYR A 909 14.27 -18.70 -25.16
CA TYR A 909 14.18 -17.97 -23.88
C TYR A 909 12.74 -17.85 -23.36
N LEU A 910 11.76 -17.59 -24.24
CA LEU A 910 10.36 -17.52 -23.86
C LEU A 910 9.79 -18.87 -23.41
N VAL A 911 10.22 -19.99 -24.01
CA VAL A 911 9.83 -21.33 -23.57
C VAL A 911 10.44 -21.65 -22.20
N GLU A 912 11.72 -21.35 -21.99
CA GLU A 912 12.42 -21.56 -20.70
C GLU A 912 11.80 -20.75 -19.56
N ASN A 913 11.20 -19.60 -19.86
CA ASN A 913 10.50 -18.74 -18.90
C ASN A 913 8.98 -18.93 -18.93
N THR A 914 8.50 -20.12 -19.35
CA THR A 914 7.09 -20.56 -19.33
C THR A 914 6.08 -19.66 -20.08
N ARG A 915 6.54 -18.77 -20.96
CA ARG A 915 5.72 -17.87 -21.79
C ARG A 915 5.37 -18.51 -23.15
N ILE A 916 4.66 -19.63 -23.09
CA ILE A 916 4.43 -20.54 -24.24
C ILE A 916 3.62 -19.88 -25.38
N GLU A 917 2.61 -19.07 -25.09
CA GLU A 917 1.81 -18.41 -26.14
C GLU A 917 2.60 -17.35 -26.91
N GLU A 918 3.55 -16.68 -26.26
CA GLU A 918 4.46 -15.74 -26.92
C GLU A 918 5.53 -16.47 -27.73
N ALA A 919 6.02 -17.61 -27.22
CA ALA A 919 6.89 -18.50 -27.97
C ALA A 919 6.19 -19.04 -29.23
N LYS A 920 4.91 -19.42 -29.16
CA LYS A 920 4.08 -19.83 -30.33
C LYS A 920 3.97 -18.71 -31.37
N ARG A 921 3.77 -17.46 -30.94
CA ARG A 921 3.75 -16.30 -31.85
C ARG A 921 5.13 -16.08 -32.50
N ALA A 922 6.21 -16.12 -31.73
CA ALA A 922 7.57 -16.00 -32.25
C ALA A 922 7.87 -17.13 -33.25
N PHE A 923 7.46 -18.36 -32.95
CA PHE A 923 7.59 -19.53 -33.83
C PHE A 923 6.85 -19.34 -35.16
N ASN A 924 5.62 -18.83 -35.13
CA ASN A 924 4.87 -18.53 -36.35
C ASN A 924 5.57 -17.46 -37.21
N ILE A 925 6.22 -16.47 -36.60
CA ILE A 925 7.01 -15.46 -37.33
C ILE A 925 8.27 -16.10 -37.92
N ILE A 926 8.95 -16.99 -37.18
CA ILE A 926 10.10 -17.77 -37.69
C ILE A 926 9.69 -18.54 -38.96
N LEU A 927 8.52 -19.18 -38.98
CA LEU A 927 8.03 -19.91 -40.16
C LEU A 927 7.82 -19.01 -41.39
N GLN A 928 7.41 -17.75 -41.20
CA GLN A 928 7.27 -16.81 -42.33
C GLN A 928 8.62 -16.49 -42.99
N PHE A 929 9.68 -16.33 -42.20
CA PHE A 929 11.02 -16.11 -42.74
C PHE A 929 11.62 -17.40 -43.30
N TYR A 930 11.40 -18.52 -42.63
CA TYR A 930 11.82 -19.85 -43.10
C TYR A 930 11.27 -20.15 -44.49
N ASN A 931 9.99 -19.85 -44.75
CA ASN A 931 9.36 -20.12 -46.05
C ASN A 931 9.98 -19.32 -47.20
N LYS A 932 10.59 -18.16 -46.92
CA LYS A 932 11.25 -17.29 -47.90
C LYS A 932 12.68 -17.73 -48.23
N LEU A 933 13.28 -18.62 -47.45
CA LEU A 933 14.64 -19.12 -47.70
C LEU A 933 14.68 -20.10 -48.89
N PRO A 934 15.80 -20.14 -49.62
CA PRO A 934 16.07 -21.18 -50.61
C PRO A 934 16.30 -22.55 -49.95
N ASP A 935 16.09 -23.64 -50.70
CA ASP A 935 16.05 -25.01 -50.17
C ASP A 935 17.34 -25.45 -49.47
N ASN A 936 18.50 -24.95 -49.91
CA ASN A 936 19.79 -25.21 -49.28
C ASN A 936 19.89 -24.58 -47.87
N LEU A 937 19.39 -23.35 -47.69
CA LEU A 937 19.40 -22.67 -46.39
C LEU A 937 18.30 -23.18 -45.46
N LYS A 938 17.12 -23.55 -46.00
CA LYS A 938 16.06 -24.22 -45.22
C LYS A 938 16.57 -25.46 -44.49
N LYS A 939 17.35 -26.31 -45.18
CA LYS A 939 17.96 -27.50 -44.57
C LYS A 939 18.85 -27.17 -43.37
N SER A 940 19.57 -26.05 -43.41
CA SER A 940 20.49 -25.65 -42.33
C SER A 940 19.81 -25.20 -41.03
N VAL A 941 18.53 -24.79 -41.09
CA VAL A 941 17.76 -24.32 -39.91
C VAL A 941 16.61 -25.25 -39.53
N TYR A 942 16.30 -26.24 -40.37
CA TYR A 942 15.17 -27.16 -40.18
C TYR A 942 15.23 -27.93 -38.86
N GLU A 943 16.40 -28.49 -38.50
CA GLU A 943 16.57 -29.26 -37.27
C GLU A 943 16.37 -28.40 -36.02
N ARG A 944 16.91 -27.17 -36.00
CA ARG A 944 16.74 -26.22 -34.90
C ARG A 944 15.28 -25.82 -34.74
N ILE A 945 14.60 -25.43 -35.83
CA ILE A 945 13.18 -25.05 -35.81
C ILE A 945 12.31 -26.23 -35.34
N THR A 946 12.61 -27.46 -35.76
CA THR A 946 11.90 -28.66 -35.33
C THR A 946 12.11 -28.94 -33.84
N SER A 947 13.32 -28.73 -33.33
CA SER A 947 13.64 -28.83 -31.91
C SER A 947 12.87 -27.81 -31.06
N LEU A 948 12.83 -26.54 -31.47
CA LEU A 948 12.02 -25.51 -30.80
C LEU A 948 10.53 -25.84 -30.82
N ARG A 949 10.01 -26.40 -31.92
CA ARG A 949 8.62 -26.89 -31.97
C ARG A 949 8.39 -27.99 -30.94
N GLY A 950 9.33 -28.91 -30.77
CA GLY A 950 9.29 -29.94 -29.72
C GLY A 950 9.24 -29.33 -28.32
N MET A 951 10.14 -28.39 -28.01
CA MET A 951 10.18 -27.68 -26.72
C MET A 951 8.86 -26.95 -26.41
N ILE A 952 8.23 -26.33 -27.42
CA ILE A 952 6.93 -25.67 -27.27
C ILE A 952 5.82 -26.69 -26.98
N LEU A 953 5.83 -27.85 -27.64
CA LEU A 953 4.81 -28.89 -27.47
C LEU A 953 4.94 -29.67 -26.15
N GLU A 954 6.16 -29.83 -25.62
CA GLU A 954 6.41 -30.51 -24.34
C GLU A 954 6.02 -29.66 -23.13
N ASN A 955 6.01 -28.33 -23.25
CA ASN A 955 5.73 -27.39 -22.17
C ASN A 955 4.34 -26.73 -22.25
N GLY A 956 3.45 -27.15 -23.17
CA GLY A 956 2.09 -26.62 -23.30
C GLY A 956 1.45 -26.76 -24.68
#